data_AF-A0A937NHD9-F1
#
_entry.id   AF-A0A937NHD9-F1
#
_cell.length_a   1.000
_cell.length_b   1.000
_cell.length_c   1.000
_cell.angle_alpha   90.00
_cell.angle_beta   90.00
_cell.angle_gamma   90.00
#
_symmetry.space_group_name_H-M   'P 1'
#
loop_
_entity.id
_entity.type
_entity.pdbx_description
1 polymer ?
#
loop_
_entity_poly.entity_id
_entity_poly.type
_entity_poly.pdbx_seq_one_letter_code
_entity_poly.pdbx_strand_id
1 'polypeptide(L)'
;MKEITLTINGEQFKGKEGDTVLDVCEANNIYVPTLCHLKGLTDVGACRLCVVEIERERRPVPACTYPARDGLVIQTHNEKLEKYRRLILELLFTERNHLCAQCVASGDCELQSLAYKYQMDNARYPYSWPALPVDPVNDYLVIDHNRCILCGRCIRTCDEIVGVHTLDFGYRGWKDMVVADLNQSLGQSSCISCGACFQACPTGAIFSKSSAYKGRPEECQKVSSICPICGVGCKIEALVKDNRLVRIDSPDLTDNRGILCHKGRFVPLDRKYERVNTALVRNGRGKLESRPLSEAINIAAKKLAELKARYGNNSIAGIASSQASNESLKAFKEFIAGAIGSKLIDTLDGDIYRTIIQGINAYQEKAGLDTETSLEEILKADCILVAGANPLESHPVVGVYIARAARQNKAKLIVIDPTQNSFAYHTTLWLKPKEGKEALALSVLTKAILDKGSKKGSAQAKKIASSLKDINVKQGSEQVGIGVDALLEAAEILGKARYSIIIYGEGILQHKSPGLITSLLNLAAIARSQSTGKPRIISLKPKGNSRGAWDMGVANPSQSIMKNLTGNGVKALYILLADDYVDTSELPNLRKGMEFVVVQSSYLSSSTSKANVVLPSPIWAEVGGKYNTLDGVVKSTSRLIKSPDGIKTDSEIFREISKHMKK
;
A
#
# COMPACT_ATOMS: atom_id res chain seq x y z
N MET A 1 34.95 -3.91 3.50
CA MET A 1 35.39 -2.50 3.45
C MET A 1 36.46 -2.31 4.50
N LYS A 2 37.50 -1.54 4.22
CA LYS A 2 38.59 -1.28 5.17
C LYS A 2 38.09 -0.35 6.28
N GLU A 3 38.53 -0.60 7.52
CA GLU A 3 38.28 0.31 8.64
C GLU A 3 39.20 1.53 8.51
N ILE A 4 38.66 2.71 8.73
CA ILE A 4 39.39 3.98 8.72
C ILE A 4 39.28 4.66 10.09
N THR A 5 40.32 5.37 10.49
CA THR A 5 40.36 6.12 11.75
C THR A 5 40.41 7.62 11.44
N LEU A 6 39.50 8.38 12.03
CA LEU A 6 39.42 9.83 11.88
C LEU A 6 39.50 10.48 13.27
N THR A 7 40.05 11.68 13.34
CA THR A 7 40.04 12.48 14.58
C THR A 7 38.96 13.55 14.46
N ILE A 8 37.92 13.49 15.28
CA ILE A 8 36.81 14.45 15.27
C ILE A 8 36.77 15.15 16.62
N ASN A 9 36.91 16.48 16.62
CA ASN A 9 36.98 17.31 17.84
C ASN A 9 38.05 16.86 18.85
N GLY A 10 39.16 16.31 18.36
CA GLY A 10 40.28 15.83 19.19
C GLY A 10 40.17 14.37 19.66
N GLU A 11 39.05 13.70 19.40
CA GLU A 11 38.83 12.29 19.74
C GLU A 11 38.89 11.39 18.51
N GLN A 12 39.37 10.15 18.66
CA GLN A 12 39.46 9.19 17.56
C GLN A 12 38.17 8.39 17.41
N PHE A 13 37.67 8.33 16.17
CA PHE A 13 36.50 7.57 15.80
C PHE A 13 36.80 6.65 14.63
N LYS A 14 36.09 5.52 14.61
CA LYS A 14 36.17 4.53 13.54
C LYS A 14 35.06 4.77 12.52
N GLY A 15 35.41 4.68 11.26
CA GLY A 15 34.50 4.69 10.12
C GLY A 15 34.83 3.57 9.15
N LYS A 16 34.06 3.47 8.06
CA LYS A 16 34.33 2.54 6.97
C LYS A 16 34.71 3.31 5.72
N GLU A 17 35.63 2.73 4.95
CA GLU A 17 35.95 3.25 3.62
C GLU A 17 34.67 3.27 2.75
N GLY A 18 34.34 4.45 2.23
CA GLY A 18 33.10 4.72 1.49
C GLY A 18 32.10 5.60 2.24
N ASP A 19 32.22 5.71 3.57
CA ASP A 19 31.39 6.60 4.39
C ASP A 19 31.74 8.08 4.07
N THR A 20 30.76 8.97 4.21
CA THR A 20 31.01 10.41 4.27
C THR A 20 31.40 10.83 5.68
N VAL A 21 31.93 12.04 5.85
CA VAL A 21 32.19 12.60 7.18
C VAL A 21 30.91 12.67 8.01
N LEU A 22 29.76 12.96 7.39
CA LEU A 22 28.47 12.96 8.08
C LEU A 22 28.08 11.57 8.56
N ASP A 23 28.24 10.53 7.74
CA ASP A 23 27.92 9.15 8.12
C ASP A 23 28.73 8.70 9.35
N VAL A 24 30.02 9.03 9.39
CA VAL A 24 30.87 8.72 10.56
C VAL A 24 30.42 9.51 11.79
N CYS A 25 30.02 10.77 11.63
CA CYS A 25 29.48 11.56 12.73
C CYS A 25 28.19 10.93 13.28
N GLU A 26 27.23 10.57 12.42
CA GLU A 26 25.95 9.97 12.83
C GLU A 26 26.15 8.61 13.51
N ALA A 27 27.03 7.75 12.97
CA ALA A 27 27.33 6.45 13.55
C ALA A 27 27.95 6.54 14.96
N ASN A 28 28.60 7.66 15.28
CA ASN A 28 29.23 7.93 16.57
C ASN A 28 28.45 8.94 17.44
N ASN A 29 27.19 9.23 17.10
CA ASN A 29 26.32 10.19 17.81
C ASN A 29 26.87 11.62 17.91
N ILE A 30 27.71 12.02 16.95
CA ILE A 30 28.23 13.38 16.84
C ILE A 30 27.25 14.20 16.01
N TYR A 31 26.64 15.20 16.63
CA TYR A 31 25.64 16.03 15.97
C TYR A 31 26.27 16.99 14.94
N VAL A 32 25.78 16.93 13.71
CA VAL A 32 26.07 17.90 12.63
C VAL A 32 24.73 18.34 12.03
N PRO A 33 24.43 19.66 11.92
CA PRO A 33 23.12 20.12 11.47
C PRO A 33 22.92 19.89 9.96
N THR A 34 21.72 19.49 9.57
CA THR A 34 21.34 19.29 8.17
C THR A 34 19.91 19.77 7.91
N LEU A 35 19.61 20.18 6.68
CA LEU A 35 18.24 20.43 6.18
C LEU A 35 17.96 19.72 4.85
N CYS A 36 18.98 19.39 4.07
CA CYS A 36 18.80 18.66 2.80
C CYS A 36 19.12 17.17 2.92
N HIS A 37 19.95 16.77 3.88
CA HIS A 37 20.23 15.36 4.15
C HIS A 37 18.98 14.68 4.68
N LEU A 38 18.65 13.49 4.18
CA LEU A 38 17.62 12.62 4.73
C LEU A 38 18.11 11.20 4.55
N LYS A 39 18.09 10.41 5.62
CA LYS A 39 18.52 9.01 5.60
C LYS A 39 17.89 8.25 4.43
N GLY A 40 18.71 7.51 3.68
CA GLY A 40 18.30 6.70 2.53
C GLY A 40 18.13 7.48 1.22
N LEU A 41 18.44 8.78 1.20
CA LEU A 41 18.57 9.56 -0.04
C LEU A 41 20.04 9.87 -0.31
N THR A 42 20.35 10.08 -1.58
CA THR A 42 21.65 10.56 -2.02
C THR A 42 21.88 12.00 -1.55
N ASP A 43 23.09 12.27 -1.05
CA ASP A 43 23.47 13.60 -0.58
C ASP A 43 23.91 14.53 -1.72
N VAL A 44 23.47 15.79 -1.64
CA VAL A 44 23.71 16.82 -2.67
C VAL A 44 24.39 18.08 -2.12
N GLY A 45 24.55 18.20 -0.80
CA GLY A 45 25.17 19.38 -0.19
C GLY A 45 24.45 20.70 -0.44
N ALA A 46 23.13 20.69 -0.67
CA ALA A 46 22.35 21.87 -1.04
C ALA A 46 22.24 22.92 0.09
N CYS A 47 21.93 22.49 1.32
CA CYS A 47 21.67 23.43 2.42
C CYS A 47 22.92 24.07 3.03
N ARG A 48 24.11 23.49 2.80
CA ARG A 48 25.41 23.92 3.36
C ARG A 48 25.50 24.02 4.90
N LEU A 49 24.49 23.59 5.65
CA LEU A 49 24.53 23.66 7.12
C LEU A 49 25.53 22.69 7.76
N CYS A 50 25.73 21.54 7.13
CA CYS A 50 26.63 20.49 7.59
C CYS A 50 28.12 20.80 7.35
N VAL A 51 28.48 22.06 7.15
CA VAL A 51 29.88 22.46 6.99
C VAL A 51 30.68 22.13 8.25
N VAL A 52 31.87 21.58 8.03
CA VAL A 52 32.88 21.23 9.02
C VAL A 52 34.24 21.77 8.58
N GLU A 53 35.16 21.95 9.52
CA GLU A 53 36.55 22.26 9.19
C GLU A 53 37.37 20.99 9.19
N ILE A 54 38.20 20.82 8.15
CA ILE A 54 39.10 19.68 8.01
C ILE A 54 40.51 20.25 7.89
N GLU A 55 41.45 19.69 8.62
CA GLU A 55 42.85 20.12 8.56
C GLU A 55 43.36 20.03 7.11
N ARG A 56 44.13 21.04 6.68
CA ARG A 56 44.66 21.21 5.31
C ARG A 56 43.62 21.60 4.25
N GLU A 57 42.34 21.67 4.58
CA GLU A 57 41.33 22.30 3.72
C GLU A 57 41.29 23.81 3.94
N ARG A 58 41.20 24.58 2.84
CA ARG A 58 41.24 26.05 2.92
C ARG A 58 39.95 26.69 3.44
N ARG A 59 38.83 25.99 3.29
CA ARG A 59 37.48 26.50 3.58
C ARG A 59 36.65 25.40 4.25
N PRO A 60 35.64 25.75 5.06
CA PRO A 60 34.70 24.77 5.56
C PRO A 60 34.03 24.00 4.40
N VAL A 61 33.97 22.68 4.55
CA VAL A 61 33.44 21.75 3.53
C VAL A 61 32.19 21.04 4.04
N PRO A 62 31.21 20.73 3.19
CA PRO A 62 30.00 20.01 3.60
C PRO A 62 30.33 18.56 4.01
N ALA A 63 30.03 18.18 5.24
CA ALA A 63 30.29 16.83 5.75
C ALA A 63 29.54 15.74 4.96
N CYS A 64 28.33 16.03 4.46
CA CYS A 64 27.45 15.06 3.80
C CYS A 64 27.93 14.62 2.41
N THR A 65 28.85 15.34 1.77
CA THR A 65 29.41 14.95 0.47
C THR A 65 30.92 14.76 0.52
N TYR A 66 31.55 14.98 1.67
CA TYR A 66 32.99 14.84 1.82
C TYR A 66 33.30 13.39 2.22
N PRO A 67 34.06 12.62 1.40
CA PRO A 67 34.37 11.23 1.71
C PRO A 67 35.31 11.14 2.92
N ALA A 68 34.96 10.31 3.89
CA ALA A 68 35.81 10.01 5.03
C ALA A 68 37.06 9.24 4.56
N ARG A 69 38.23 9.63 5.07
CA ARG A 69 39.53 9.00 4.77
C ARG A 69 40.31 8.79 6.06
N ASP A 70 41.17 7.80 6.05
CA ASP A 70 42.05 7.53 7.19
C ASP A 70 42.94 8.76 7.47
N GLY A 71 43.03 9.14 8.75
CA GLY A 71 43.85 10.24 9.23
C GLY A 71 43.27 11.65 9.04
N LEU A 72 42.00 11.83 8.63
CA LEU A 72 41.42 13.19 8.63
C LEU A 72 41.28 13.71 10.07
N VAL A 73 41.57 14.99 10.24
CA VAL A 73 41.35 15.73 11.49
C VAL A 73 40.26 16.77 11.23
N ILE A 74 39.16 16.66 11.96
CA ILE A 74 37.89 17.34 11.67
C ILE A 74 37.42 18.08 12.93
N GLN A 75 36.95 19.32 12.75
CA GLN A 75 36.19 20.06 13.76
C GLN A 75 34.75 20.24 13.29
N THR A 76 33.80 19.79 14.12
CA THR A 76 32.35 19.91 13.81
C THR A 76 31.71 21.14 14.42
N HIS A 77 32.36 21.76 15.38
CA HIS A 77 31.91 22.97 16.06
C HIS A 77 33.10 23.86 16.42
N ASN A 78 32.94 25.16 16.16
CA ASN A 78 33.78 26.26 16.63
C ASN A 78 33.06 27.58 16.27
N GLU A 79 33.58 28.70 16.78
CA GLU A 79 32.97 30.01 16.59
C GLU A 79 32.79 30.38 15.10
N LYS A 80 33.74 29.99 14.24
CA LYS A 80 33.68 30.25 12.81
C LYS A 80 32.55 29.45 12.15
N LEU A 81 32.43 28.16 12.41
CA LEU A 81 31.38 27.29 11.89
C LEU A 81 29.99 27.74 12.35
N GLU A 82 29.85 28.18 13.59
CA GLU A 82 28.58 28.70 14.12
C GLU A 82 28.18 29.99 13.41
N LYS A 83 29.11 30.92 13.16
CA LYS A 83 28.87 32.13 12.35
C LYS A 83 28.43 31.79 10.93
N TYR A 84 29.06 30.79 10.29
CA TYR A 84 28.65 30.32 8.96
C TYR A 84 27.23 29.75 8.96
N ARG A 85 26.90 28.91 9.94
CA ARG A 85 25.57 28.29 10.05
C ARG A 85 24.48 29.33 10.31
N ARG A 86 24.73 30.30 11.19
CA ARG A 86 23.80 31.43 11.41
C ARG A 86 23.60 32.24 10.15
N LEU A 87 24.68 32.59 9.43
CA LEU A 87 24.59 33.29 8.14
C LEU A 87 23.75 32.50 7.12
N ILE A 88 23.98 31.19 6.99
CA ILE A 88 23.20 30.35 6.06
C ILE A 88 21.72 30.36 6.43
N LEU A 89 21.39 30.23 7.73
CA LEU A 89 20.00 30.31 8.20
C LEU A 89 19.38 31.66 7.87
N GLU A 90 20.05 32.77 8.16
CA GLU A 90 19.57 34.11 7.81
C GLU A 90 19.25 34.21 6.31
N LEU A 91 20.13 33.73 5.45
CA LEU A 91 19.91 33.75 4.00
C LEU A 91 18.67 32.92 3.62
N LEU A 92 18.54 31.70 4.13
CA LEU A 92 17.36 30.85 3.89
C LEU A 92 16.06 31.51 4.34
N PHE A 93 16.06 32.19 5.49
CA PHE A 93 14.89 32.92 5.97
C PHE A 93 14.55 34.15 5.12
N THR A 94 15.56 34.83 4.56
CA THR A 94 15.35 36.06 3.77
C THR A 94 14.97 35.80 2.30
N GLU A 95 15.25 34.61 1.78
CA GLU A 95 14.93 34.24 0.38
C GLU A 95 13.43 34.02 0.17
N ARG A 96 12.71 33.56 1.20
CA ARG A 96 11.34 33.05 1.15
C ARG A 96 10.49 33.58 2.31
N ASN A 97 9.20 33.28 2.31
CA ASN A 97 8.23 33.82 3.26
C ASN A 97 8.01 32.84 4.44
N HIS A 98 8.80 33.02 5.50
CA HIS A 98 8.74 32.16 6.69
C HIS A 98 7.97 32.81 7.84
N LEU A 99 6.63 32.79 7.75
CA LEU A 99 5.72 33.31 8.77
C LEU A 99 5.31 32.22 9.77
N CYS A 100 6.19 31.91 10.73
CA CYS A 100 6.01 30.78 11.65
C CYS A 100 4.68 30.80 12.42
N ALA A 101 4.21 31.96 12.87
CA ALA A 101 2.97 32.07 13.66
C ALA A 101 1.71 31.53 12.96
N GLN A 102 1.71 31.48 11.63
CA GLN A 102 0.58 31.00 10.81
C GLN A 102 0.90 29.67 10.09
N CYS A 103 2.12 29.17 10.20
CA CYS A 103 2.58 28.02 9.44
C CYS A 103 2.06 26.71 10.04
N VAL A 104 1.56 25.81 9.18
CA VAL A 104 1.11 24.46 9.55
C VAL A 104 2.22 23.59 10.16
N ALA A 105 3.49 23.89 9.85
CA ALA A 105 4.65 23.17 10.36
C ALA A 105 5.28 23.86 11.59
N SER A 106 4.68 24.92 12.14
CA SER A 106 5.23 25.58 13.34
C SER A 106 5.32 24.59 14.50
N GLY A 107 6.49 24.52 15.13
CA GLY A 107 6.81 23.54 16.19
C GLY A 107 7.36 22.21 15.66
N ASP A 108 7.15 21.88 14.37
CA ASP A 108 7.65 20.66 13.71
C ASP A 108 8.59 20.97 12.54
N CYS A 109 8.98 22.23 12.38
CA CYS A 109 9.81 22.72 11.28
C CYS A 109 11.29 22.61 11.65
N GLU A 110 12.06 21.86 10.84
CA GLU A 110 13.51 21.70 11.05
C GLU A 110 14.25 23.04 10.86
N LEU A 111 13.84 23.87 9.90
CA LEU A 111 14.43 25.20 9.69
C LEU A 111 14.23 26.11 10.91
N GLN A 112 13.01 26.11 11.47
CA GLN A 112 12.69 26.86 12.67
C GLN A 112 13.52 26.37 13.86
N SER A 113 13.63 25.06 14.04
CA SER A 113 14.40 24.44 15.13
C SER A 113 15.88 24.82 15.07
N LEU A 114 16.46 24.85 13.87
CA LEU A 114 17.85 25.27 13.68
C LEU A 114 18.05 26.77 13.92
N ALA A 115 17.07 27.62 13.56
CA ALA A 115 17.13 29.05 13.87
C ALA A 115 17.24 29.30 15.39
N TYR A 116 16.42 28.61 16.19
CA TYR A 116 16.51 28.64 17.64
C TYR A 116 17.85 28.11 18.15
N LYS A 117 18.29 26.95 17.64
CA LYS A 117 19.55 26.31 18.06
C LYS A 117 20.76 27.22 17.87
N TYR A 118 20.83 27.95 16.76
CA TYR A 118 21.93 28.85 16.44
C TYR A 118 21.69 30.30 16.87
N GLN A 119 20.64 30.54 17.67
CA GLN A 119 20.29 31.84 18.24
C GLN A 119 20.19 32.92 17.16
N MET A 120 19.48 32.62 16.08
CA MET A 120 19.12 33.60 15.07
C MET A 120 17.98 34.47 15.62
N ASP A 121 18.33 35.65 16.12
CA ASP A 121 17.42 36.64 16.72
C ASP A 121 16.88 37.65 15.69
N ASN A 122 17.68 37.98 14.67
CA ASN A 122 17.29 38.82 13.55
C ASN A 122 17.95 38.35 12.23
N ALA A 123 17.44 38.82 11.10
CA ALA A 123 18.09 38.68 9.82
C ALA A 123 18.76 40.01 9.43
N ARG A 124 20.06 39.98 9.15
CA ARG A 124 20.83 41.19 8.78
C ARG A 124 20.61 41.64 7.34
N TYR A 125 20.00 40.79 6.52
CA TYR A 125 19.75 41.03 5.11
C TYR A 125 18.27 41.36 4.88
N PRO A 126 17.95 42.22 3.89
CA PRO A 126 16.57 42.50 3.55
C PRO A 126 15.87 41.24 3.04
N TYR A 127 14.63 41.03 3.48
CA TYR A 127 13.78 39.96 2.99
C TYR A 127 13.37 40.21 1.54
N SER A 128 13.35 39.14 0.74
CA SER A 128 13.01 39.19 -0.68
C SER A 128 11.50 39.27 -0.91
N TRP A 129 10.69 38.74 0.01
CA TRP A 129 9.22 38.68 -0.06
C TRP A 129 8.67 38.28 -1.45
N PRO A 130 9.15 37.18 -2.07
CA PRO A 130 8.68 36.82 -3.40
C PRO A 130 7.20 36.43 -3.36
N ALA A 131 6.47 36.77 -4.42
CA ALA A 131 5.10 36.32 -4.64
C ALA A 131 5.10 35.07 -5.53
N LEU A 132 5.28 33.90 -4.90
CA LEU A 132 5.33 32.61 -5.62
C LEU A 132 3.97 31.92 -5.65
N PRO A 133 3.70 31.09 -6.68
CA PRO A 133 2.45 30.36 -6.77
C PRO A 133 2.32 29.32 -5.66
N VAL A 134 1.09 29.09 -5.22
CA VAL A 134 0.69 27.96 -4.38
C VAL A 134 -0.08 27.00 -5.26
N ASP A 135 0.27 25.72 -5.22
CA ASP A 135 -0.44 24.66 -5.93
C ASP A 135 -1.31 23.83 -4.96
N PRO A 136 -2.64 24.02 -4.98
CA PRO A 136 -3.59 23.27 -4.17
C PRO A 136 -4.36 22.22 -4.97
N VAL A 137 -3.99 21.91 -6.22
CA VAL A 137 -4.87 21.13 -7.13
C VAL A 137 -5.00 19.67 -6.71
N ASN A 138 -3.94 19.08 -6.16
CA ASN A 138 -3.97 17.69 -5.69
C ASN A 138 -5.00 17.48 -4.56
N ASP A 139 -5.68 16.33 -4.54
CA ASP A 139 -6.73 16.03 -3.56
C ASP A 139 -6.29 16.11 -2.11
N TYR A 140 -5.04 15.75 -1.81
CA TYR A 140 -4.55 15.59 -0.43
C TYR A 140 -3.47 16.58 -0.03
N LEU A 141 -2.69 17.07 -1.00
CA LEU A 141 -1.48 17.84 -0.77
C LEU A 141 -1.58 19.26 -1.32
N VAL A 142 -0.84 20.16 -0.70
CA VAL A 142 -0.60 21.53 -1.19
C VAL A 142 0.90 21.77 -1.26
N ILE A 143 1.37 22.39 -2.34
CA ILE A 143 2.74 22.90 -2.46
C ILE A 143 2.71 24.43 -2.38
N ASP A 144 3.21 24.98 -1.27
CA ASP A 144 3.43 26.41 -1.07
C ASP A 144 4.91 26.75 -1.30
N HIS A 145 5.22 27.21 -2.51
CA HIS A 145 6.59 27.57 -2.90
C HIS A 145 7.16 28.73 -2.09
N ASN A 146 6.29 29.56 -1.48
CA ASN A 146 6.72 30.67 -0.65
C ASN A 146 7.46 30.19 0.62
N ARG A 147 7.41 28.91 0.99
CA ARG A 147 8.09 28.35 2.17
C ARG A 147 9.24 27.40 1.81
N CYS A 148 9.49 27.20 0.52
CA CYS A 148 10.41 26.17 0.03
C CYS A 148 11.86 26.66 0.03
N ILE A 149 12.71 25.97 0.79
CA ILE A 149 14.17 26.24 0.87
C ILE A 149 15.00 25.52 -0.20
N LEU A 150 14.35 25.00 -1.26
CA LEU A 150 15.01 24.33 -2.39
C LEU A 150 15.99 23.20 -1.99
N CYS A 151 15.71 22.49 -0.89
CA CYS A 151 16.60 21.44 -0.38
C CYS A 151 16.62 20.16 -1.26
N GLY A 152 15.64 20.01 -2.15
CA GLY A 152 15.48 18.86 -3.04
C GLY A 152 15.08 17.54 -2.35
N ARG A 153 14.80 17.53 -1.04
CA ARG A 153 14.37 16.30 -0.32
C ARG A 153 13.11 15.69 -0.95
N CYS A 154 12.14 16.51 -1.33
CA CYS A 154 10.89 16.07 -1.96
C CYS A 154 11.12 15.40 -3.31
N ILE A 155 11.99 15.98 -4.15
CA ILE A 155 12.41 15.47 -5.46
C ILE A 155 13.11 14.12 -5.30
N ARG A 156 14.17 14.07 -4.49
CA ARG A 156 14.93 12.83 -4.24
C ARG A 156 14.08 11.74 -3.60
N THR A 157 13.16 12.08 -2.70
CA THR A 157 12.20 11.09 -2.16
C THR A 157 11.27 10.54 -3.24
N CYS A 158 10.79 11.40 -4.15
CA CYS A 158 9.91 10.98 -5.24
C CYS A 158 10.64 10.10 -6.28
N ASP A 159 11.94 10.33 -6.49
CA ASP A 159 12.78 9.55 -7.39
C ASP A 159 13.33 8.26 -6.74
N GLU A 160 14.08 8.39 -5.65
CA GLU A 160 14.90 7.32 -5.09
C GLU A 160 14.09 6.35 -4.20
N ILE A 161 13.12 6.87 -3.44
CA ILE A 161 12.30 6.05 -2.53
C ILE A 161 11.03 5.58 -3.21
N VAL A 162 10.35 6.46 -3.96
CA VAL A 162 9.05 6.14 -4.59
C VAL A 162 9.22 5.63 -6.03
N GLY A 163 10.25 6.05 -6.76
CA GLY A 163 10.51 5.57 -8.12
C GLY A 163 9.59 6.15 -9.19
N VAL A 164 8.76 7.16 -8.91
CA VAL A 164 7.88 7.78 -9.92
C VAL A 164 8.55 9.00 -10.54
N HIS A 165 9.34 9.75 -9.76
CA HIS A 165 10.07 10.95 -10.19
C HIS A 165 9.19 12.02 -10.85
N THR A 166 8.05 12.33 -10.23
CA THR A 166 7.15 13.40 -10.68
C THR A 166 7.70 14.80 -10.42
N LEU A 167 8.45 14.99 -9.33
CA LEU A 167 8.93 16.30 -8.91
C LEU A 167 10.36 16.54 -9.39
N ASP A 168 10.65 17.74 -9.90
CA ASP A 168 12.01 18.20 -10.22
C ASP A 168 12.14 19.72 -9.98
N PHE A 169 13.33 20.30 -10.19
CA PHE A 169 13.54 21.75 -10.22
C PHE A 169 13.21 22.32 -11.60
N GLY A 170 12.40 23.37 -11.61
CA GLY A 170 12.11 24.17 -12.80
C GLY A 170 12.81 25.52 -12.72
N TYR A 171 13.02 26.14 -13.87
CA TYR A 171 13.66 27.46 -13.98
C TYR A 171 15.12 27.46 -13.47
N ARG A 172 15.68 28.65 -13.19
CA ARG A 172 17.09 28.83 -12.76
C ARG A 172 17.26 30.04 -11.85
N GLY A 173 18.25 29.98 -10.97
CA GLY A 173 18.62 31.08 -10.08
C GLY A 173 17.53 31.38 -9.08
N TRP A 174 17.24 32.66 -8.82
CA TRP A 174 16.22 33.05 -7.84
C TRP A 174 14.77 32.67 -8.22
N LYS A 175 14.55 32.34 -9.50
CA LYS A 175 13.26 31.84 -10.02
C LYS A 175 13.11 30.33 -9.87
N ASP A 176 14.13 29.64 -9.40
CA ASP A 176 14.10 28.19 -9.19
C ASP A 176 12.98 27.80 -8.22
N MET A 177 12.26 26.75 -8.58
CA MET A 177 11.14 26.21 -7.81
C MET A 177 10.95 24.73 -8.11
N VAL A 178 10.40 24.01 -7.13
CA VAL A 178 9.98 22.63 -7.35
C VAL A 178 8.78 22.64 -8.31
N VAL A 179 8.81 21.81 -9.34
CA VAL A 179 7.74 21.68 -10.33
C VAL A 179 7.36 20.21 -10.49
N ALA A 180 6.12 19.94 -10.92
CA ALA A 180 5.67 18.58 -11.23
C ALA A 180 5.65 18.36 -12.75
N ASP A 181 6.26 17.26 -13.22
CA ASP A 181 6.49 16.96 -14.63
C ASP A 181 6.96 18.21 -15.42
N LEU A 182 6.27 18.57 -16.50
CA LEU A 182 6.52 19.77 -17.31
C LEU A 182 5.84 21.01 -16.71
N ASN A 183 6.08 21.28 -15.42
CA ASN A 183 5.47 22.38 -14.66
C ASN A 183 3.93 22.37 -14.69
N GLN A 184 3.36 21.18 -14.58
CA GLN A 184 1.94 20.98 -14.36
C GLN A 184 1.61 21.14 -12.88
N SER A 185 0.32 21.32 -12.56
CA SER A 185 -0.13 21.19 -11.18
C SER A 185 0.04 19.74 -10.69
N LEU A 186 0.32 19.55 -9.41
CA LEU A 186 0.58 18.24 -8.82
C LEU A 186 -0.58 17.27 -9.03
N GLY A 187 -1.83 17.76 -8.98
CA GLY A 187 -3.03 16.95 -9.21
C GLY A 187 -3.25 16.51 -10.66
N GLN A 188 -2.61 17.18 -11.63
CA GLN A 188 -2.69 16.86 -13.06
C GLN A 188 -1.43 16.15 -13.59
N SER A 189 -0.38 16.08 -12.76
CA SER A 189 0.88 15.41 -13.06
C SER A 189 0.80 13.88 -12.89
N SER A 190 1.93 13.21 -13.13
CA SER A 190 2.17 11.78 -12.85
C SER A 190 2.13 11.40 -11.37
N CYS A 191 1.81 12.33 -10.45
CA CYS A 191 1.82 12.11 -9.02
C CYS A 191 0.79 11.04 -8.58
N ILE A 192 1.27 10.00 -7.90
CA ILE A 192 0.41 8.94 -7.33
C ILE A 192 -0.14 9.28 -5.93
N SER A 193 0.06 10.51 -5.47
CA SER A 193 -0.40 11.03 -4.17
C SER A 193 0.04 10.20 -2.94
N CYS A 194 1.27 9.65 -2.96
CA CYS A 194 1.78 8.83 -1.85
C CYS A 194 2.11 9.63 -0.57
N GLY A 195 2.35 10.94 -0.69
CA GLY A 195 2.69 11.82 0.43
C GLY A 195 4.09 11.64 1.01
N ALA A 196 4.99 10.90 0.33
CA ALA A 196 6.37 10.76 0.79
C ALA A 196 7.13 12.09 0.74
N CYS A 197 6.91 12.91 -0.31
CA CYS A 197 7.45 14.26 -0.42
C CYS A 197 6.97 15.21 0.70
N PHE A 198 5.73 15.04 1.14
CA PHE A 198 5.15 15.75 2.28
C PHE A 198 5.88 15.38 3.58
N GLN A 199 6.07 14.08 3.84
CA GLN A 199 6.77 13.62 5.03
C GLN A 199 8.26 14.02 5.02
N ALA A 200 8.89 14.13 3.86
CA ALA A 200 10.29 14.53 3.71
C ALA A 200 10.53 16.06 3.77
N CYS A 201 9.47 16.88 3.76
CA CYS A 201 9.59 18.34 3.68
C CYS A 201 9.96 18.97 5.03
N PRO A 202 11.10 19.68 5.16
CA PRO A 202 11.56 20.22 6.45
C PRO A 202 10.87 21.53 6.90
N THR A 203 10.15 22.23 6.01
CA THR A 203 9.67 23.61 6.25
C THR A 203 8.16 23.79 6.18
N GLY A 204 7.40 22.72 5.90
CA GLY A 204 5.97 22.81 5.65
C GLY A 204 5.60 23.45 4.30
N ALA A 205 6.55 23.50 3.36
CA ALA A 205 6.28 23.89 1.98
C ALA A 205 5.36 22.89 1.26
N ILE A 206 5.48 21.60 1.58
CA ILE A 206 4.51 20.59 1.17
C ILE A 206 3.76 20.15 2.42
N PHE A 207 2.43 20.24 2.42
CA PHE A 207 1.62 19.87 3.57
C PHE A 207 0.31 19.18 3.17
N SER A 208 -0.27 18.43 4.11
CA SER A 208 -1.55 17.73 3.90
C SER A 208 -2.74 18.63 4.24
N LYS A 209 -3.70 18.73 3.33
CA LYS A 209 -4.99 19.41 3.55
C LYS A 209 -5.74 18.81 4.75
N SER A 210 -5.74 17.49 4.84
CA SER A 210 -6.47 16.74 5.87
C SER A 210 -5.84 16.86 7.26
N SER A 211 -4.54 17.19 7.36
CA SER A 211 -3.83 17.29 8.65
C SER A 211 -3.59 18.74 9.09
N ALA A 212 -3.65 19.70 8.16
CA ALA A 212 -3.39 21.10 8.44
C ALA A 212 -4.25 21.62 9.60
N TYR A 213 -3.59 22.24 10.59
CA TYR A 213 -4.20 22.87 11.76
C TYR A 213 -5.01 21.94 12.69
N LYS A 214 -4.90 20.61 12.55
CA LYS A 214 -5.60 19.64 13.43
C LYS A 214 -4.86 19.28 14.72
N GLY A 215 -3.60 19.68 14.85
CA GLY A 215 -2.77 19.44 16.03
C GLY A 215 -1.29 19.34 15.66
N ARG A 216 -0.42 19.75 16.56
CA ARG A 216 1.03 19.59 16.36
C ARG A 216 1.47 18.17 16.72
N PRO A 217 2.53 17.62 16.12
CA PRO A 217 3.03 16.29 16.47
C PRO A 217 3.37 16.12 17.96
N GLU A 218 3.89 17.15 18.61
CA GLU A 218 4.18 17.17 20.05
C GLU A 218 2.93 17.04 20.95
N GLU A 219 1.77 17.42 20.44
CA GLU A 219 0.48 17.34 21.13
C GLU A 219 -0.25 16.00 20.87
N CYS A 220 0.33 15.16 20.01
CA CYS A 220 -0.30 13.92 19.55
C CYS A 220 0.34 12.71 20.22
N GLN A 221 -0.49 11.73 20.57
CA GLN A 221 -0.03 10.39 20.85
C GLN A 221 0.39 9.72 19.54
N LYS A 222 1.61 9.17 19.50
CA LYS A 222 2.09 8.34 18.40
C LYS A 222 1.73 6.88 18.65
N VAL A 223 1.08 6.25 17.69
CA VAL A 223 0.66 4.84 17.78
C VAL A 223 1.12 4.08 16.54
N SER A 224 2.03 3.13 16.71
CA SER A 224 2.51 2.26 15.63
C SER A 224 1.51 1.15 15.33
N SER A 225 1.26 0.90 14.05
CA SER A 225 0.32 -0.12 13.57
C SER A 225 0.67 -0.57 12.15
N ILE A 226 -0.22 -1.31 11.51
CA ILE A 226 -0.15 -1.75 10.12
C ILE A 226 -1.40 -1.28 9.40
N CYS A 227 -1.29 -0.88 8.13
CA CYS A 227 -2.44 -0.54 7.30
C CYS A 227 -3.15 -1.81 6.79
N PRO A 228 -4.42 -2.06 7.13
CA PRO A 228 -5.15 -3.27 6.72
C PRO A 228 -5.97 -3.08 5.43
N ILE A 229 -5.89 -1.95 4.73
CA ILE A 229 -6.82 -1.60 3.64
C ILE A 229 -6.64 -2.47 2.39
N CYS A 230 -5.41 -2.82 2.05
CA CYS A 230 -5.08 -3.75 0.97
C CYS A 230 -4.17 -4.86 1.51
N GLY A 231 -3.75 -5.80 0.67
CA GLY A 231 -3.00 -6.97 1.13
C GLY A 231 -1.51 -6.72 1.46
N VAL A 232 -0.97 -5.51 1.31
CA VAL A 232 0.48 -5.26 1.47
C VAL A 232 0.94 -5.28 2.94
N GLY A 233 0.10 -4.75 3.83
CA GLY A 233 0.42 -4.57 5.25
C GLY A 233 1.58 -3.61 5.49
N CYS A 234 1.46 -2.36 5.02
CA CYS A 234 2.45 -1.30 5.22
C CYS A 234 2.50 -0.87 6.70
N LYS A 235 3.68 -0.58 7.24
CA LYS A 235 3.85 -0.07 8.60
C LYS A 235 3.43 1.39 8.67
N ILE A 236 2.66 1.76 9.69
CA ILE A 236 2.18 3.13 9.90
C ILE A 236 2.50 3.60 11.31
N GLU A 237 2.73 4.91 11.45
CA GLU A 237 2.69 5.64 12.71
C GLU A 237 1.52 6.64 12.62
N ALA A 238 0.49 6.44 13.45
CA ALA A 238 -0.65 7.33 13.51
C ALA A 238 -0.46 8.36 14.63
N LEU A 239 -0.69 9.63 14.30
CA LEU A 239 -0.76 10.72 15.26
C LEU A 239 -2.21 10.92 15.68
N VAL A 240 -2.48 10.75 16.97
CA VAL A 240 -3.82 10.77 17.55
C VAL A 240 -3.91 11.90 18.57
N LYS A 241 -4.94 12.74 18.46
CA LYS A 241 -5.25 13.80 19.42
C LYS A 241 -6.76 13.81 19.68
N ASP A 242 -7.16 13.89 20.96
CA ASP A 242 -8.56 13.95 21.37
C ASP A 242 -9.45 12.88 20.73
N ASN A 243 -8.94 11.63 20.69
CA ASN A 243 -9.60 10.48 20.05
C ASN A 243 -9.88 10.65 18.54
N ARG A 244 -9.09 11.47 17.85
CA ARG A 244 -9.16 11.69 16.40
C ARG A 244 -7.81 11.45 15.75
N LEU A 245 -7.84 10.83 14.57
CA LEU A 245 -6.65 10.71 13.72
C LEU A 245 -6.31 12.09 13.13
N VAL A 246 -5.13 12.61 13.48
CA VAL A 246 -4.61 13.89 12.99
C VAL A 246 -3.84 13.67 11.70
N ARG A 247 -2.93 12.68 11.70
CA ARG A 247 -2.00 12.39 10.62
C ARG A 247 -1.58 10.92 10.66
N ILE A 248 -1.24 10.34 9.51
CA ILE A 248 -0.63 9.02 9.41
C ILE A 248 0.66 9.17 8.61
N ASP A 249 1.76 8.72 9.19
CA ASP A 249 3.09 8.74 8.57
C ASP A 249 3.71 7.35 8.49
N SER A 250 4.75 7.27 7.66
CA SER A 250 5.67 6.14 7.70
C SER A 250 6.57 6.26 8.94
N PRO A 251 6.79 5.19 9.73
CA PRO A 251 7.80 5.22 10.77
C PRO A 251 9.23 5.44 10.22
N ASP A 252 9.52 4.90 9.04
CA ASP A 252 10.80 5.03 8.35
C ASP A 252 10.57 4.90 6.83
N LEU A 253 10.83 5.97 6.09
CA LEU A 253 10.67 5.99 4.62
C LEU A 253 11.67 5.07 3.91
N THR A 254 12.75 4.66 4.58
CA THR A 254 13.77 3.75 4.04
C THR A 254 13.42 2.28 4.20
N ASP A 255 12.48 1.94 5.11
CA ASP A 255 11.92 0.61 5.21
C ASP A 255 11.11 0.31 3.95
N ASN A 256 11.39 -0.81 3.28
CA ASN A 256 10.63 -1.23 2.10
C ASN A 256 9.12 -1.27 2.41
N ARG A 257 8.71 -1.77 3.59
CA ARG A 257 7.31 -1.77 4.03
C ARG A 257 6.89 -0.50 4.80
N GLY A 258 7.75 0.50 4.86
CA GLY A 258 7.44 1.81 5.43
C GLY A 258 6.75 2.75 4.42
N ILE A 259 6.87 2.50 3.12
CA ILE A 259 6.25 3.37 2.11
C ILE A 259 4.71 3.27 2.18
N LEU A 260 4.04 4.42 2.18
CA LEU A 260 2.58 4.52 2.21
C LEU A 260 2.02 5.02 0.88
N CYS A 261 0.77 4.65 0.60
CA CYS A 261 -0.02 5.18 -0.51
C CYS A 261 -1.13 6.12 0.00
N HIS A 262 -1.80 6.82 -0.93
CA HIS A 262 -2.91 7.71 -0.57
C HIS A 262 -4.01 6.99 0.23
N LYS A 263 -4.30 5.71 -0.09
CA LYS A 263 -5.31 4.90 0.61
C LYS A 263 -4.96 4.68 2.08
N GLY A 264 -3.70 4.43 2.41
CA GLY A 264 -3.26 4.21 3.79
C GLY A 264 -3.00 5.49 4.57
N ARG A 265 -2.57 6.55 3.86
CA ARG A 265 -2.11 7.80 4.46
C ARG A 265 -3.24 8.80 4.69
N PHE A 266 -4.11 8.99 3.71
CA PHE A 266 -5.06 10.11 3.71
C PHE A 266 -6.51 9.67 3.84
N VAL A 267 -6.92 8.58 3.18
CA VAL A 267 -8.32 8.12 3.24
C VAL A 267 -8.82 7.87 4.67
N PRO A 268 -8.04 7.31 5.62
CA PRO A 268 -8.51 7.12 6.99
C PRO A 268 -8.73 8.43 7.76
N LEU A 269 -8.15 9.54 7.29
CA LEU A 269 -8.30 10.87 7.89
C LEU A 269 -9.57 11.57 7.40
N ASP A 270 -10.15 11.11 6.29
CA ASP A 270 -11.34 11.68 5.67
C ASP A 270 -12.56 10.78 5.90
N ARG A 271 -13.63 11.35 6.45
CA ARG A 271 -14.86 10.61 6.72
C ARG A 271 -15.77 10.70 5.50
N LYS A 272 -15.37 10.02 4.43
CA LYS A 272 -16.12 10.02 3.16
C LYS A 272 -17.52 9.43 3.29
N TYR A 273 -17.68 8.44 4.17
CA TYR A 273 -18.93 7.71 4.33
C TYR A 273 -19.54 7.97 5.72
N GLU A 274 -20.87 8.01 5.75
CA GLU A 274 -21.62 8.17 7.00
C GLU A 274 -21.48 6.90 7.85
N ARG A 275 -21.10 7.06 9.13
CA ARG A 275 -20.91 5.95 10.07
C ARG A 275 -22.24 5.43 10.60
N VAL A 276 -22.36 4.11 10.72
CA VAL A 276 -23.45 3.47 11.49
C VAL A 276 -23.09 3.54 12.97
N ASN A 277 -23.57 4.56 13.68
CA ASN A 277 -23.32 4.72 15.11
C ASN A 277 -24.42 4.11 16.00
N THR A 278 -25.58 3.80 15.42
CA THR A 278 -26.72 3.16 16.12
C THR A 278 -27.28 2.05 15.27
N ALA A 279 -27.84 1.01 15.90
CA ALA A 279 -28.53 -0.04 15.16
C ALA A 279 -29.79 0.49 14.47
N LEU A 280 -30.08 -0.01 13.27
CA LEU A 280 -31.25 0.39 12.49
C LEU A 280 -32.14 -0.82 12.23
N VAL A 281 -33.46 -0.66 12.37
CA VAL A 281 -34.44 -1.72 12.11
C VAL A 281 -35.48 -1.23 11.12
N ARG A 282 -35.83 -2.08 10.15
CA ARG A 282 -36.86 -1.76 9.16
C ARG A 282 -38.26 -1.91 9.76
N ASN A 283 -39.02 -0.83 9.73
CA ASN A 283 -40.41 -0.81 10.18
C ASN A 283 -41.37 -1.40 9.13
N GLY A 284 -42.65 -1.55 9.48
CA GLY A 284 -43.70 -2.05 8.59
C GLY A 284 -43.98 -1.16 7.36
N ARG A 285 -43.56 0.12 7.39
CA ARG A 285 -43.61 1.06 6.26
C ARG A 285 -42.39 0.96 5.35
N GLY A 286 -41.47 0.05 5.64
CA GLY A 286 -40.26 -0.18 4.85
C GLY A 286 -39.11 0.80 5.09
N LYS A 287 -39.17 1.68 6.11
CA LYS A 287 -38.09 2.62 6.44
C LYS A 287 -37.20 2.08 7.57
N LEU A 288 -35.89 2.35 7.52
CA LEU A 288 -34.95 2.07 8.60
C LEU A 288 -35.06 3.14 9.70
N GLU A 289 -35.24 2.71 10.94
CA GLU A 289 -35.32 3.58 12.13
C GLU A 289 -34.26 3.18 13.15
N SER A 290 -33.70 4.18 13.84
CA SER A 290 -32.75 3.94 14.93
C SER A 290 -33.43 3.25 16.11
N ARG A 291 -32.75 2.23 16.65
CA ARG A 291 -33.19 1.46 17.82
C ARG A 291 -32.01 1.17 18.75
N PRO A 292 -32.25 0.98 20.06
CA PRO A 292 -31.23 0.46 20.97
C PRO A 292 -30.60 -0.82 20.42
N LEU A 293 -29.28 -0.96 20.55
CA LEU A 293 -28.54 -2.10 20.02
C LEU A 293 -29.09 -3.44 20.54
N SER A 294 -29.45 -3.50 21.83
CA SER A 294 -30.04 -4.68 22.46
C SER A 294 -31.38 -5.09 21.85
N GLU A 295 -32.23 -4.13 21.48
CA GLU A 295 -33.51 -4.37 20.81
C GLU A 295 -33.29 -4.92 19.39
N ALA A 296 -32.38 -4.31 18.63
CA ALA A 296 -32.05 -4.77 17.28
C ALA A 296 -31.45 -6.19 17.27
N ILE A 297 -30.55 -6.49 18.23
CA ILE A 297 -30.00 -7.83 18.44
C ILE A 297 -31.10 -8.84 18.77
N ASN A 298 -32.05 -8.48 19.64
CA ASN A 298 -33.20 -9.34 19.98
C ASN A 298 -34.06 -9.64 18.75
N ILE A 299 -34.35 -8.63 17.92
CA ILE A 299 -35.15 -8.79 16.69
C ILE A 299 -34.43 -9.72 15.71
N ALA A 300 -33.13 -9.50 15.49
CA ALA A 300 -32.31 -10.35 14.63
C ALA A 300 -32.29 -11.79 15.14
N ALA A 301 -32.02 -12.01 16.44
CA ALA A 301 -31.98 -13.33 17.04
C ALA A 301 -33.31 -14.08 16.91
N LYS A 302 -34.43 -13.43 17.26
CA LYS A 302 -35.77 -14.04 17.17
C LYS A 302 -36.11 -14.46 15.74
N LYS A 303 -35.88 -13.58 14.77
CA LYS A 303 -36.19 -13.86 13.36
C LYS A 303 -35.30 -14.96 12.77
N LEU A 304 -34.01 -14.97 13.10
CA LEU A 304 -33.11 -16.06 12.71
C LEU A 304 -33.51 -17.38 13.36
N ALA A 305 -33.89 -17.39 14.65
CA ALA A 305 -34.34 -18.60 15.34
C ALA A 305 -35.65 -19.15 14.74
N GLU A 306 -36.62 -18.28 14.44
CA GLU A 306 -37.89 -18.62 13.79
C GLU A 306 -37.65 -19.29 12.43
N LEU A 307 -36.82 -18.70 11.57
CA LEU A 307 -36.52 -19.24 10.25
C LEU A 307 -35.73 -20.55 10.32
N LYS A 308 -34.78 -20.65 11.26
CA LYS A 308 -34.06 -21.90 11.55
C LYS A 308 -35.02 -23.01 11.97
N ALA A 309 -36.00 -22.72 12.83
CA ALA A 309 -36.98 -23.71 13.28
C ALA A 309 -37.94 -24.14 12.15
N ARG A 310 -38.37 -23.21 11.29
CA ARG A 310 -39.32 -23.49 10.21
C ARG A 310 -38.69 -24.18 9.01
N TYR A 311 -37.49 -23.79 8.60
CA TYR A 311 -36.87 -24.20 7.34
C TYR A 311 -35.53 -24.94 7.51
N GLY A 312 -35.08 -25.16 8.74
CA GLY A 312 -33.82 -25.83 9.06
C GLY A 312 -32.58 -24.93 9.00
N ASN A 313 -31.43 -25.45 9.41
CA ASN A 313 -30.20 -24.66 9.62
C ASN A 313 -29.67 -24.02 8.33
N ASN A 314 -29.73 -24.72 7.20
CA ASN A 314 -29.25 -24.21 5.90
C ASN A 314 -30.21 -23.21 5.23
N SER A 315 -31.33 -22.85 5.89
CA SER A 315 -32.15 -21.72 5.44
C SER A 315 -31.50 -20.37 5.74
N ILE A 316 -30.42 -20.34 6.51
CA ILE A 316 -29.67 -19.13 6.86
C ILE A 316 -28.29 -19.21 6.21
N ALA A 317 -27.91 -18.19 5.45
CA ALA A 317 -26.56 -18.07 4.89
C ALA A 317 -25.78 -16.92 5.56
N GLY A 318 -24.46 -17.06 5.60
CA GLY A 318 -23.53 -16.05 6.08
C GLY A 318 -22.54 -15.62 5.00
N ILE A 319 -22.39 -14.31 4.81
CA ILE A 319 -21.37 -13.73 3.92
C ILE A 319 -20.53 -12.73 4.71
N ALA A 320 -19.21 -12.85 4.66
CA ALA A 320 -18.31 -11.86 5.27
C ALA A 320 -17.48 -11.11 4.22
N SER A 321 -17.20 -9.84 4.50
CA SER A 321 -16.11 -9.14 3.83
C SER A 321 -14.77 -9.65 4.33
N SER A 322 -13.89 -9.91 3.39
CA SER A 322 -12.47 -10.19 3.59
C SER A 322 -11.67 -8.98 4.10
N GLN A 323 -12.31 -7.84 4.38
CA GLN A 323 -11.70 -6.69 5.04
C GLN A 323 -11.68 -6.83 6.58
N ALA A 324 -12.51 -7.72 7.14
CA ALA A 324 -12.57 -7.98 8.57
C ALA A 324 -11.28 -8.64 9.10
N SER A 325 -10.96 -8.42 10.37
CA SER A 325 -9.80 -9.05 11.03
C SER A 325 -9.98 -10.57 11.16
N ASN A 326 -8.88 -11.29 11.40
CA ASN A 326 -8.90 -12.73 11.65
C ASN A 326 -9.82 -13.09 12.82
N GLU A 327 -9.84 -12.26 13.87
CA GLU A 327 -10.71 -12.43 15.03
C GLU A 327 -12.19 -12.30 14.66
N SER A 328 -12.57 -11.25 13.91
CA SER A 328 -13.95 -11.06 13.45
C SER A 328 -14.39 -12.18 12.50
N LEU A 329 -13.52 -12.60 11.58
CA LEU A 329 -13.78 -13.68 10.62
C LEU A 329 -13.95 -15.04 11.32
N LYS A 330 -13.10 -15.34 12.30
CA LYS A 330 -13.22 -16.55 13.12
C LYS A 330 -14.52 -16.54 13.93
N ALA A 331 -14.84 -15.44 14.59
CA ALA A 331 -16.08 -15.29 15.35
C ALA A 331 -17.32 -15.42 14.44
N PHE A 332 -17.25 -14.87 13.23
CA PHE A 332 -18.30 -15.01 12.23
C PHE A 332 -18.52 -16.47 11.81
N LYS A 333 -17.44 -17.22 11.58
CA LYS A 333 -17.51 -18.66 11.29
C LYS A 333 -18.13 -19.45 12.44
N GLU A 334 -17.69 -19.20 13.68
CA GLU A 334 -18.25 -19.84 14.87
C GLU A 334 -19.74 -19.52 15.04
N PHE A 335 -20.17 -18.32 14.68
CA PHE A 335 -21.58 -17.93 14.68
C PHE A 335 -22.42 -18.68 13.64
N ILE A 336 -22.03 -18.62 12.37
CA ILE A 336 -22.82 -19.21 11.27
C ILE A 336 -22.74 -20.75 11.28
N ALA A 337 -21.53 -21.31 11.34
CA ALA A 337 -21.33 -22.76 11.27
C ALA A 337 -21.53 -23.44 12.63
N GLY A 338 -21.21 -22.76 13.75
CA GLY A 338 -21.36 -23.32 15.10
C GLY A 338 -22.73 -23.06 15.72
N ALA A 339 -23.10 -21.80 15.95
CA ALA A 339 -24.34 -21.46 16.66
C ALA A 339 -25.60 -21.68 15.80
N ILE A 340 -25.58 -21.22 14.56
CA ILE A 340 -26.69 -21.46 13.61
C ILE A 340 -26.64 -22.90 13.09
N GLY A 341 -25.45 -23.45 12.85
CA GLY A 341 -25.28 -24.79 12.28
C GLY A 341 -25.44 -24.83 10.77
N SER A 342 -25.29 -23.69 10.09
CA SER A 342 -25.40 -23.58 8.64
C SER A 342 -24.08 -23.92 7.96
N LYS A 343 -24.15 -24.69 6.87
CA LYS A 343 -22.99 -24.93 5.99
C LYS A 343 -22.83 -23.87 4.92
N LEU A 344 -23.77 -22.93 4.82
CA LEU A 344 -23.79 -21.87 3.82
C LEU A 344 -23.06 -20.63 4.33
N ILE A 345 -21.74 -20.70 4.42
CA ILE A 345 -20.84 -19.59 4.75
C ILE A 345 -19.87 -19.30 3.59
N ASP A 346 -19.72 -18.04 3.18
CA ASP A 346 -18.76 -17.63 2.14
C ASP A 346 -18.19 -16.23 2.42
N THR A 347 -17.26 -15.78 1.57
CA THR A 347 -16.82 -14.37 1.52
C THR A 347 -17.27 -13.70 0.23
N LEU A 348 -17.31 -12.35 0.23
CA LEU A 348 -17.63 -11.56 -0.98
C LEU A 348 -16.70 -11.86 -2.16
N ASP A 349 -15.45 -12.19 -1.88
CA ASP A 349 -14.41 -12.51 -2.87
C ASP A 349 -14.10 -14.01 -2.97
N GLY A 350 -14.92 -14.89 -2.38
CA GLY A 350 -14.62 -16.33 -2.30
C GLY A 350 -14.46 -17.03 -3.66
N ASP A 351 -15.14 -16.53 -4.71
CA ASP A 351 -15.00 -17.03 -6.09
C ASP A 351 -13.57 -16.91 -6.60
N ILE A 352 -12.91 -15.79 -6.31
CA ILE A 352 -11.56 -15.49 -6.75
C ILE A 352 -10.57 -16.49 -6.15
N TYR A 353 -10.71 -16.79 -4.85
CA TYR A 353 -9.83 -17.74 -4.16
C TYR A 353 -10.03 -19.18 -4.62
N ARG A 354 -11.28 -19.60 -4.82
CA ARG A 354 -11.57 -20.92 -5.40
C ARG A 354 -10.88 -21.07 -6.75
N THR A 355 -10.96 -20.05 -7.61
CA THR A 355 -10.25 -20.04 -8.90
C THR A 355 -8.74 -20.16 -8.73
N ILE A 356 -8.14 -19.36 -7.85
CA ILE A 356 -6.69 -19.38 -7.58
C ILE A 356 -6.25 -20.78 -7.11
N ILE A 357 -6.95 -21.36 -6.13
CA ILE A 357 -6.57 -22.64 -5.53
C ILE A 357 -6.81 -23.80 -6.48
N GLN A 358 -7.89 -23.79 -7.26
CA GLN A 358 -8.11 -24.80 -8.29
C GLN A 358 -6.97 -24.77 -9.33
N GLY A 359 -6.50 -23.58 -9.72
CA GLY A 359 -5.36 -23.44 -10.62
C GLY A 359 -4.04 -23.90 -10.00
N ILE A 360 -3.79 -23.53 -8.74
CA ILE A 360 -2.62 -23.99 -7.98
C ILE A 360 -2.63 -25.52 -7.86
N ASN A 361 -3.76 -26.13 -7.50
CA ASN A 361 -3.89 -27.58 -7.37
C ASN A 361 -3.70 -28.32 -8.69
N ALA A 362 -4.12 -27.72 -9.82
CA ALA A 362 -3.86 -28.26 -11.15
C ALA A 362 -2.38 -28.20 -11.54
N TYR A 363 -1.66 -27.18 -11.06
CA TYR A 363 -0.21 -27.05 -11.24
C TYR A 363 0.59 -28.00 -10.33
N GLN A 364 0.27 -28.00 -9.03
CA GLN A 364 0.91 -28.78 -7.97
C GLN A 364 -0.14 -29.25 -6.96
N GLU A 365 -0.24 -30.57 -6.80
CA GLU A 365 -1.26 -31.19 -5.96
C GLU A 365 -1.14 -30.72 -4.50
N LYS A 366 -2.25 -30.23 -3.92
CA LYS A 366 -2.41 -29.83 -2.50
C LYS A 366 -1.43 -28.74 -2.02
N ALA A 367 -0.96 -27.85 -2.90
CA ALA A 367 0.00 -26.80 -2.51
C ALA A 367 -0.60 -25.64 -1.68
N GLY A 368 -1.94 -25.56 -1.55
CA GLY A 368 -2.61 -24.47 -0.82
C GLY A 368 -2.33 -23.10 -1.46
N LEU A 369 -2.29 -22.03 -0.66
CA LEU A 369 -1.98 -20.68 -1.17
C LEU A 369 -0.50 -20.27 -0.90
N ASP A 370 0.37 -21.17 -0.44
CA ASP A 370 1.78 -20.87 -0.13
C ASP A 370 2.71 -20.95 -1.37
N THR A 371 2.19 -20.56 -2.53
CA THR A 371 2.94 -20.53 -3.80
C THR A 371 3.58 -19.19 -4.10
N GLU A 372 3.20 -18.15 -3.34
CA GLU A 372 3.59 -16.77 -3.61
C GLU A 372 4.93 -16.43 -2.95
N THR A 373 5.63 -15.46 -3.53
CA THR A 373 6.90 -14.96 -2.98
C THR A 373 6.70 -13.67 -2.18
N SER A 374 7.72 -13.26 -1.43
CA SER A 374 7.70 -12.02 -0.66
C SER A 374 7.62 -10.81 -1.59
N LEU A 375 6.89 -9.77 -1.18
CA LEU A 375 6.73 -8.57 -1.99
C LEU A 375 8.05 -7.84 -2.29
N GLU A 376 9.00 -7.90 -1.36
CA GLU A 376 10.33 -7.29 -1.46
C GLU A 376 11.18 -7.90 -2.57
N GLU A 377 10.87 -9.12 -3.03
CA GLU A 377 11.58 -9.75 -4.13
C GLU A 377 11.39 -8.99 -5.45
N ILE A 378 10.33 -8.17 -5.59
CA ILE A 378 10.13 -7.29 -6.74
C ILE A 378 11.32 -6.33 -6.91
N LEU A 379 11.87 -5.82 -5.80
CA LEU A 379 12.99 -4.89 -5.81
C LEU A 379 14.31 -5.53 -6.27
N LYS A 380 14.37 -6.86 -6.41
CA LYS A 380 15.55 -7.58 -6.92
C LYS A 380 15.39 -8.03 -8.37
N ALA A 381 14.22 -7.83 -8.96
CA ALA A 381 13.91 -8.33 -10.29
C ALA A 381 14.71 -7.61 -11.37
N ASP A 382 15.16 -8.37 -12.37
CA ASP A 382 15.69 -7.87 -13.64
C ASP A 382 14.66 -8.00 -14.78
N CYS A 383 13.57 -8.75 -14.56
CA CYS A 383 12.43 -8.82 -15.45
C CYS A 383 11.13 -9.00 -14.65
N ILE A 384 10.10 -8.21 -14.98
CA ILE A 384 8.79 -8.24 -14.33
C ILE A 384 7.72 -8.42 -15.41
N LEU A 385 6.88 -9.43 -15.25
CA LEU A 385 5.67 -9.61 -16.05
C LEU A 385 4.45 -9.18 -15.23
N VAL A 386 3.69 -8.18 -15.69
CA VAL A 386 2.40 -7.79 -15.10
C VAL A 386 1.28 -8.29 -16.00
N ALA A 387 0.42 -9.18 -15.51
CA ALA A 387 -0.66 -9.80 -16.27
C ALA A 387 -2.03 -9.39 -15.72
N GLY A 388 -2.84 -8.72 -16.55
CA GLY A 388 -4.20 -8.29 -16.21
C GLY A 388 -4.28 -7.54 -14.88
N ALA A 389 -3.43 -6.54 -14.68
CA ALA A 389 -3.32 -5.85 -13.39
C ALA A 389 -2.85 -4.41 -13.54
N ASN A 390 -3.40 -3.54 -12.69
CA ASN A 390 -2.96 -2.17 -12.51
C ASN A 390 -2.47 -1.90 -11.06
N PRO A 391 -1.24 -2.32 -10.70
CA PRO A 391 -0.70 -2.18 -9.36
C PRO A 391 -0.71 -0.76 -8.78
N LEU A 392 -0.47 0.29 -9.58
CA LEU A 392 -0.46 1.66 -9.07
C LEU A 392 -1.84 2.13 -8.59
N GLU A 393 -2.92 1.52 -9.08
CA GLU A 393 -4.28 1.79 -8.63
C GLU A 393 -4.71 0.83 -7.52
N SER A 394 -4.55 -0.49 -7.74
CA SER A 394 -5.06 -1.50 -6.81
C SER A 394 -4.18 -1.61 -5.55
N HIS A 395 -2.87 -1.71 -5.73
CA HIS A 395 -1.85 -1.96 -4.69
C HIS A 395 -0.65 -0.99 -4.82
N PRO A 396 -0.82 0.32 -4.57
CA PRO A 396 0.13 1.32 -5.07
C PRO A 396 1.58 1.13 -4.58
N VAL A 397 1.77 0.54 -3.38
CA VAL A 397 3.12 0.22 -2.86
C VAL A 397 3.80 -0.90 -3.66
N VAL A 398 3.04 -1.90 -4.14
CA VAL A 398 3.56 -2.87 -5.12
C VAL A 398 3.94 -2.15 -6.41
N GLY A 399 3.13 -1.19 -6.84
CA GLY A 399 3.45 -0.39 -8.01
C GLY A 399 4.73 0.44 -7.86
N VAL A 400 4.98 0.99 -6.67
CA VAL A 400 6.25 1.63 -6.30
C VAL A 400 7.43 0.65 -6.40
N TYR A 401 7.28 -0.60 -5.94
CA TYR A 401 8.36 -1.58 -6.07
C TYR A 401 8.68 -1.88 -7.54
N ILE A 402 7.66 -1.97 -8.40
CA ILE A 402 7.84 -2.16 -9.85
C ILE A 402 8.55 -0.95 -10.46
N ALA A 403 8.12 0.27 -10.14
CA ALA A 403 8.72 1.50 -10.67
C ALA A 403 10.20 1.64 -10.26
N ARG A 404 10.51 1.35 -8.97
CA ARG A 404 11.89 1.32 -8.48
C ARG A 404 12.74 0.26 -9.18
N ALA A 405 12.24 -0.97 -9.33
CA ALA A 405 12.98 -2.01 -10.04
C ALA A 405 13.24 -1.63 -11.51
N ALA A 406 12.24 -1.04 -12.20
CA ALA A 406 12.39 -0.57 -13.57
C ALA A 406 13.42 0.55 -13.71
N ARG A 407 13.43 1.54 -12.80
CA ARG A 407 14.34 2.69 -12.86
C ARG A 407 15.75 2.37 -12.34
N GLN A 408 15.85 1.79 -11.14
CA GLN A 408 17.11 1.59 -10.42
C GLN A 408 17.85 0.35 -10.91
N ASN A 409 17.14 -0.77 -11.10
CA ASN A 409 17.76 -2.01 -11.58
C ASN A 409 17.72 -2.16 -13.09
N LYS A 410 17.09 -1.22 -13.81
CA LYS A 410 16.84 -1.31 -15.26
C LYS A 410 16.05 -2.58 -15.63
N ALA A 411 15.17 -3.02 -14.72
CA ALA A 411 14.37 -4.22 -14.94
C ALA A 411 13.48 -4.07 -16.17
N LYS A 412 13.40 -5.11 -17.00
CA LYS A 412 12.49 -5.11 -18.15
C LYS A 412 11.06 -5.37 -17.70
N LEU A 413 10.15 -4.48 -18.05
CA LEU A 413 8.74 -4.59 -17.69
C LEU A 413 7.92 -5.03 -18.90
N ILE A 414 7.31 -6.21 -18.81
CA ILE A 414 6.40 -6.75 -19.80
C ILE A 414 4.98 -6.68 -19.23
N VAL A 415 4.05 -6.09 -19.98
CA VAL A 415 2.64 -6.01 -19.61
C VAL A 415 1.84 -6.92 -20.55
N ILE A 416 1.06 -7.84 -20.01
CA ILE A 416 0.08 -8.65 -20.76
C ILE A 416 -1.30 -8.23 -20.30
N ASP A 417 -1.94 -7.37 -21.09
CA ASP A 417 -3.24 -6.81 -20.76
C ASP A 417 -3.89 -6.30 -22.06
N PRO A 418 -5.20 -6.57 -22.31
CA PRO A 418 -5.90 -5.97 -23.45
C PRO A 418 -5.92 -4.43 -23.39
N THR A 419 -5.81 -3.85 -22.19
CA THR A 419 -5.79 -2.40 -21.94
C THR A 419 -4.44 -1.93 -21.41
N GLN A 420 -4.11 -0.65 -21.58
CA GLN A 420 -2.86 -0.12 -21.04
C GLN A 420 -3.01 0.14 -19.54
N ASN A 421 -2.07 -0.36 -18.73
CA ASN A 421 -2.02 -0.07 -17.30
C ASN A 421 -1.25 1.23 -17.01
N SER A 422 -1.14 1.58 -15.72
CA SER A 422 -0.49 2.83 -15.27
C SER A 422 1.03 2.92 -15.52
N PHE A 423 1.68 1.90 -16.11
CA PHE A 423 3.12 1.88 -16.35
C PHE A 423 3.53 2.24 -17.78
N ALA A 424 2.75 3.05 -18.49
CA ALA A 424 2.99 3.39 -19.89
C ALA A 424 4.45 3.76 -20.21
N TYR A 425 5.09 4.58 -19.37
CA TYR A 425 6.47 5.06 -19.58
C TYR A 425 7.57 4.08 -19.14
N HIS A 426 7.25 3.09 -18.30
CA HIS A 426 8.20 2.07 -17.83
C HIS A 426 8.08 0.76 -18.61
N THR A 427 7.00 0.57 -19.35
CA THR A 427 6.72 -0.67 -20.07
C THR A 427 7.71 -0.84 -21.22
N THR A 428 8.51 -1.90 -21.15
CA THR A 428 9.42 -2.31 -22.23
C THR A 428 8.63 -2.90 -23.38
N LEU A 429 7.68 -3.79 -23.07
CA LEU A 429 6.88 -4.46 -24.08
C LEU A 429 5.45 -4.66 -23.58
N TRP A 430 4.48 -4.19 -24.37
CA TRP A 430 3.07 -4.36 -24.09
C TRP A 430 2.47 -5.37 -25.06
N LEU A 431 2.12 -6.54 -24.53
CA LEU A 431 1.45 -7.63 -25.24
C LEU A 431 -0.06 -7.46 -25.07
N LYS A 432 -0.75 -7.23 -26.20
CA LYS A 432 -2.20 -6.98 -26.27
C LYS A 432 -2.96 -8.20 -26.79
N PRO A 433 -3.32 -9.17 -25.94
CA PRO A 433 -4.19 -10.24 -26.38
C PRO A 433 -5.59 -9.69 -26.71
N LYS A 434 -6.28 -10.33 -27.66
CA LYS A 434 -7.73 -10.19 -27.78
C LYS A 434 -8.39 -10.61 -26.47
N GLU A 435 -9.45 -9.91 -26.10
CA GLU A 435 -10.21 -10.21 -24.88
C GLU A 435 -10.61 -11.69 -24.82
N GLY A 436 -10.34 -12.35 -23.69
CA GLY A 436 -10.61 -13.77 -23.48
C GLY A 436 -9.55 -14.72 -24.08
N LYS A 437 -8.49 -14.21 -24.72
CA LYS A 437 -7.37 -14.99 -25.26
C LYS A 437 -6.11 -14.95 -24.38
N GLU A 438 -6.18 -14.40 -23.18
CA GLU A 438 -5.06 -14.24 -22.24
C GLU A 438 -4.43 -15.59 -21.88
N ALA A 439 -5.25 -16.64 -21.67
CA ALA A 439 -4.76 -17.98 -21.36
C ALA A 439 -3.91 -18.57 -22.49
N LEU A 440 -4.37 -18.36 -23.72
CA LEU A 440 -3.64 -18.78 -24.91
C LEU A 440 -2.36 -17.95 -25.08
N ALA A 441 -2.40 -16.64 -24.82
CA ALA A 441 -1.23 -15.76 -24.85
C ALA A 441 -0.12 -16.26 -23.92
N LEU A 442 -0.47 -16.59 -22.67
CA LEU A 442 0.48 -17.14 -21.69
C LEU A 442 1.05 -18.50 -22.11
N SER A 443 0.20 -19.38 -22.65
CA SER A 443 0.62 -20.70 -23.14
C SER A 443 1.54 -20.60 -24.36
N VAL A 444 1.24 -19.72 -25.32
CA VAL A 444 2.08 -19.45 -26.50
C VAL A 444 3.42 -18.85 -26.08
N LEU A 445 3.42 -17.90 -25.14
CA LEU A 445 4.65 -17.33 -24.60
C LEU A 445 5.51 -18.39 -23.88
N THR A 446 4.89 -19.25 -23.08
CA THR A 446 5.58 -20.37 -22.42
C THR A 446 6.20 -21.32 -23.44
N LYS A 447 5.47 -21.64 -24.51
CA LYS A 447 5.94 -22.49 -25.62
C LYS A 447 7.12 -21.85 -26.36
N ALA A 448 7.08 -20.56 -26.63
CA ALA A 448 8.17 -19.83 -27.27
C ALA A 448 9.48 -19.87 -26.45
N ILE A 449 9.40 -19.80 -25.12
CA ILE A 449 10.58 -19.93 -24.24
C ILE A 449 11.16 -21.35 -24.30
N LEU A 450 10.30 -22.38 -24.32
CA LEU A 450 10.71 -23.79 -24.39
C LEU A 450 11.37 -24.14 -25.73
N ASP A 451 10.84 -23.61 -26.84
CA ASP A 451 11.37 -23.87 -28.19
C ASP A 451 12.76 -23.24 -28.38
N LYS A 452 13.05 -22.10 -27.75
CA LYS A 452 14.39 -21.48 -27.70
C LYS A 452 15.41 -22.23 -26.83
N GLY A 453 15.05 -23.36 -26.22
CA GLY A 453 15.99 -24.27 -25.54
C GLY A 453 16.31 -23.94 -24.08
N SER A 454 15.61 -23.02 -23.44
CA SER A 454 15.84 -22.70 -22.03
C SER A 454 15.25 -23.77 -21.09
N LYS A 455 16.15 -24.51 -20.43
CA LYS A 455 15.98 -25.24 -19.14
C LYS A 455 15.04 -26.44 -19.12
N LYS A 456 15.44 -27.49 -19.84
CA LYS A 456 14.72 -28.79 -19.97
C LYS A 456 15.01 -29.84 -18.88
N GLY A 457 15.62 -29.46 -17.76
CA GLY A 457 16.15 -30.43 -16.78
C GLY A 457 15.15 -30.98 -15.76
N SER A 458 14.10 -30.23 -15.38
CA SER A 458 13.20 -30.64 -14.29
C SER A 458 12.01 -31.48 -14.76
N ALA A 459 11.51 -32.38 -13.90
CA ALA A 459 10.30 -33.17 -14.18
C ALA A 459 9.09 -32.28 -14.49
N GLN A 460 8.94 -31.15 -13.77
CA GLN A 460 7.88 -30.19 -14.00
C GLN A 460 7.99 -29.53 -15.38
N ALA A 461 9.19 -29.16 -15.82
CA ALA A 461 9.39 -28.58 -17.16
C ALA A 461 9.02 -29.57 -18.27
N LYS A 462 9.33 -30.87 -18.10
CA LYS A 462 8.91 -31.92 -19.04
C LYS A 462 7.39 -32.09 -19.10
N LYS A 463 6.71 -32.05 -17.94
CA LYS A 463 5.24 -32.08 -17.86
C LYS A 463 4.63 -30.89 -18.61
N ILE A 464 5.12 -29.68 -18.37
CA ILE A 464 4.64 -28.46 -19.04
C ILE A 464 4.90 -28.52 -20.55
N ALA A 465 6.09 -28.94 -20.97
CA ALA A 465 6.40 -29.10 -22.39
C ALA A 465 5.46 -30.12 -23.07
N SER A 466 5.05 -31.18 -22.35
CA SER A 466 4.11 -32.17 -22.87
C SER A 466 2.69 -31.63 -23.04
N SER A 467 2.22 -30.75 -22.15
CA SER A 467 0.89 -30.12 -22.26
C SER A 467 0.80 -29.05 -23.35
N LEU A 468 1.93 -28.59 -23.89
CA LEU A 468 2.01 -27.53 -24.89
C LEU A 468 2.48 -28.05 -26.26
N LYS A 469 2.45 -29.37 -26.50
CA LYS A 469 2.94 -29.99 -27.75
C LYS A 469 2.19 -29.52 -28.99
N ASP A 470 0.89 -29.33 -28.87
CA ASP A 470 0.02 -28.97 -30.00
C ASP A 470 -0.01 -27.47 -30.30
N ILE A 471 0.68 -26.67 -29.48
CA ILE A 471 0.74 -25.21 -29.69
C ILE A 471 1.88 -24.87 -30.63
N ASN A 472 1.54 -24.32 -31.79
CA ASN A 472 2.46 -23.66 -32.70
C ASN A 472 2.52 -22.17 -32.38
N VAL A 473 3.73 -21.61 -32.17
CA VAL A 473 3.90 -20.20 -31.76
C VAL A 473 3.34 -19.23 -32.80
N LYS A 474 3.58 -19.46 -34.10
CA LYS A 474 3.13 -18.57 -35.17
C LYS A 474 1.62 -18.56 -35.30
N GLN A 475 1.00 -19.73 -35.39
CA GLN A 475 -0.47 -19.85 -35.47
C GLN A 475 -1.14 -19.37 -34.18
N GLY A 476 -0.56 -19.67 -33.02
CA GLY A 476 -1.05 -19.19 -31.73
C GLY A 476 -1.01 -17.67 -31.60
N SER A 477 0.06 -17.03 -32.12
CA SER A 477 0.19 -15.57 -32.18
C SER A 477 -0.99 -14.92 -32.92
N GLU A 478 -1.34 -15.45 -34.09
CA GLU A 478 -2.45 -14.96 -34.92
C GLU A 478 -3.80 -15.10 -34.19
N GLN A 479 -4.03 -16.23 -33.52
CA GLN A 479 -5.25 -16.46 -32.75
C GLN A 479 -5.38 -15.53 -31.54
N VAL A 480 -4.26 -15.27 -30.85
CA VAL A 480 -4.21 -14.36 -29.71
C VAL A 480 -4.36 -12.91 -30.15
N GLY A 481 -3.94 -12.57 -31.38
CA GLY A 481 -3.96 -11.20 -31.90
C GLY A 481 -2.74 -10.37 -31.51
N ILE A 482 -1.64 -11.03 -31.11
CA ILE A 482 -0.35 -10.38 -30.85
C ILE A 482 0.57 -10.67 -32.04
N GLY A 483 1.44 -9.72 -32.41
CA GLY A 483 2.48 -9.98 -33.43
C GLY A 483 3.50 -11.02 -32.96
N VAL A 484 3.88 -11.94 -33.83
CA VAL A 484 4.78 -13.05 -33.47
C VAL A 484 6.13 -12.55 -32.96
N ASP A 485 6.64 -11.47 -33.55
CA ASP A 485 7.92 -10.88 -33.16
C ASP A 485 7.88 -10.35 -31.72
N ALA A 486 6.79 -9.70 -31.31
CA ALA A 486 6.60 -9.23 -29.94
C ALA A 486 6.58 -10.41 -28.95
N LEU A 487 5.90 -11.52 -29.27
CA LEU A 487 5.91 -12.70 -28.41
C LEU A 487 7.30 -13.35 -28.31
N LEU A 488 8.05 -13.40 -29.42
CA LEU A 488 9.40 -13.95 -29.45
C LEU A 488 10.40 -13.06 -28.69
N GLU A 489 10.22 -11.74 -28.73
CA GLU A 489 10.98 -10.77 -27.93
C GLU A 489 10.66 -10.92 -26.44
N ALA A 490 9.37 -10.99 -26.07
CA ALA A 490 8.95 -11.26 -24.69
C ALA A 490 9.55 -12.56 -24.16
N ALA A 491 9.49 -13.63 -24.97
CA ALA A 491 10.06 -14.93 -24.62
C ALA A 491 11.58 -14.85 -24.42
N GLU A 492 12.27 -14.02 -25.20
CA GLU A 492 13.70 -13.82 -25.05
C GLU A 492 14.06 -13.07 -23.77
N ILE A 493 13.37 -11.96 -23.51
CA ILE A 493 13.57 -11.16 -22.30
C ILE A 493 13.31 -12.01 -21.05
N LEU A 494 12.19 -12.73 -21.01
CA LEU A 494 11.84 -13.60 -19.89
C LEU A 494 12.77 -14.80 -19.76
N GLY A 495 13.14 -15.44 -20.87
CA GLY A 495 14.00 -16.62 -20.86
C GLY A 495 15.45 -16.33 -20.43
N LYS A 496 15.97 -15.13 -20.73
CA LYS A 496 17.31 -14.68 -20.32
C LYS A 496 17.37 -14.07 -18.92
N ALA A 497 16.23 -13.70 -18.35
CA ALA A 497 16.17 -13.07 -17.03
C ALA A 497 16.78 -13.96 -15.94
N ARG A 498 17.64 -13.37 -15.10
CA ARG A 498 18.20 -14.07 -13.92
C ARG A 498 17.20 -14.06 -12.77
N TYR A 499 16.41 -13.00 -12.66
CA TYR A 499 15.44 -12.79 -11.60
C TYR A 499 14.11 -12.28 -12.17
N SER A 500 13.36 -13.20 -12.80
CA SER A 500 12.00 -12.95 -13.26
C SER A 500 10.96 -13.08 -12.13
N ILE A 501 9.99 -12.16 -12.11
CA ILE A 501 8.79 -12.20 -11.27
C ILE A 501 7.54 -12.01 -12.12
N ILE A 502 6.47 -12.75 -11.79
CA ILE A 502 5.15 -12.56 -12.38
C ILE A 502 4.19 -11.98 -11.34
N ILE A 503 3.48 -10.91 -11.71
CA ILE A 503 2.45 -10.26 -10.90
C ILE A 503 1.15 -10.31 -11.69
N TYR A 504 0.07 -10.78 -11.08
CA TYR A 504 -1.24 -10.82 -11.72
C TYR A 504 -2.33 -10.31 -10.78
N GLY A 505 -3.43 -9.83 -11.34
CA GLY A 505 -4.46 -9.12 -10.59
C GLY A 505 -5.85 -9.23 -11.21
N GLU A 506 -6.62 -8.17 -11.01
CA GLU A 506 -8.05 -8.08 -11.27
C GLU A 506 -8.47 -8.55 -12.68
N GLY A 507 -7.75 -8.18 -13.73
CA GLY A 507 -8.06 -8.58 -15.10
C GLY A 507 -7.99 -10.09 -15.30
N ILE A 508 -7.01 -10.78 -14.69
CA ILE A 508 -6.94 -12.25 -14.72
C ILE A 508 -8.00 -12.88 -13.80
N LEU A 509 -8.17 -12.32 -12.61
CA LEU A 509 -9.03 -12.89 -11.57
C LEU A 509 -10.52 -12.79 -11.90
N GLN A 510 -10.95 -11.76 -12.63
CA GLN A 510 -12.33 -11.54 -13.03
C GLN A 510 -12.85 -12.61 -14.01
N HIS A 511 -11.99 -13.22 -14.83
CA HIS A 511 -12.38 -14.31 -15.72
C HIS A 511 -12.78 -15.60 -14.97
N LYS A 512 -12.45 -15.72 -13.67
CA LYS A 512 -12.76 -16.88 -12.82
C LYS A 512 -12.35 -18.22 -13.44
N SER A 513 -11.25 -18.23 -14.22
CA SER A 513 -10.75 -19.41 -14.93
C SER A 513 -9.52 -20.01 -14.24
N PRO A 514 -9.60 -21.21 -13.63
CA PRO A 514 -8.46 -21.87 -13.01
C PRO A 514 -7.30 -22.12 -13.99
N GLY A 515 -7.64 -22.35 -15.27
CA GLY A 515 -6.65 -22.59 -16.33
C GLY A 515 -5.69 -21.42 -16.55
N LEU A 516 -6.16 -20.17 -16.39
CA LEU A 516 -5.30 -18.98 -16.46
C LEU A 516 -4.22 -18.99 -15.37
N ILE A 517 -4.62 -19.33 -14.14
CA ILE A 517 -3.72 -19.41 -13.00
C ILE A 517 -2.69 -20.52 -13.21
N THR A 518 -3.11 -21.68 -13.72
CA THR A 518 -2.20 -22.77 -14.09
C THR A 518 -1.22 -22.33 -15.17
N SER A 519 -1.66 -21.59 -16.20
CA SER A 519 -0.78 -21.06 -17.25
C SER A 519 0.24 -20.05 -16.71
N LEU A 520 -0.15 -19.17 -15.78
CA LEU A 520 0.78 -18.25 -15.12
C LEU A 520 1.85 -18.99 -14.30
N LEU A 521 1.44 -20.01 -13.54
CA LEU A 521 2.36 -20.83 -12.75
C LEU A 521 3.31 -21.62 -13.64
N ASN A 522 2.81 -22.16 -14.76
CA ASN A 522 3.64 -22.82 -15.76
C ASN A 522 4.68 -21.84 -16.35
N LEU A 523 4.24 -20.64 -16.73
CA LEU A 523 5.14 -19.60 -17.25
C LEU A 523 6.20 -19.23 -16.21
N ALA A 524 5.82 -18.97 -14.96
CA ALA A 524 6.76 -18.65 -13.87
C ALA A 524 7.77 -19.78 -13.63
N ALA A 525 7.34 -21.04 -13.75
CA ALA A 525 8.18 -22.21 -13.56
C ALA A 525 9.19 -22.43 -14.69
N ILE A 526 8.88 -21.99 -15.92
CA ILE A 526 9.75 -22.06 -17.10
C ILE A 526 10.65 -20.82 -17.22
N ALA A 527 10.14 -19.63 -16.93
CA ALA A 527 10.86 -18.36 -17.06
C ALA A 527 11.93 -18.13 -15.99
N ARG A 528 11.99 -18.97 -14.95
CA ARG A 528 12.96 -18.81 -13.86
C ARG A 528 14.36 -19.29 -14.24
N SER A 529 15.36 -18.61 -13.68
CA SER A 529 16.75 -18.94 -13.96
C SER A 529 17.24 -20.20 -13.24
N GLN A 530 16.75 -20.47 -12.04
CA GLN A 530 17.09 -21.64 -11.23
C GLN A 530 15.99 -22.71 -11.36
N SER A 531 16.39 -23.96 -11.54
CA SER A 531 15.47 -25.10 -11.65
C SER A 531 14.88 -25.56 -10.31
N THR A 532 15.44 -25.09 -9.19
CA THR A 532 15.06 -25.41 -7.81
C THR A 532 14.41 -24.18 -7.13
N GLY A 533 13.54 -24.40 -6.14
CA GLY A 533 12.79 -23.35 -5.44
C GLY A 533 11.37 -23.11 -5.96
N LYS A 534 10.60 -22.28 -5.24
CA LYS A 534 9.22 -21.90 -5.60
C LYS A 534 9.21 -20.95 -6.81
N PRO A 535 8.22 -21.05 -7.73
CA PRO A 535 8.00 -20.04 -8.75
C PRO A 535 7.82 -18.65 -8.11
N ARG A 536 8.40 -17.62 -8.70
CA ARG A 536 8.29 -16.25 -8.20
C ARG A 536 7.05 -15.59 -8.80
N ILE A 537 5.94 -15.72 -8.09
CA ILE A 537 4.65 -15.21 -8.50
C ILE A 537 3.97 -14.47 -7.34
N ILE A 538 3.20 -13.43 -7.66
CA ILE A 538 2.45 -12.63 -6.69
C ILE A 538 1.03 -12.43 -7.23
N SER A 539 0.01 -12.78 -6.45
CA SER A 539 -1.39 -12.44 -6.72
C SER A 539 -1.79 -11.16 -5.99
N LEU A 540 -2.30 -10.17 -6.73
CA LEU A 540 -2.90 -8.97 -6.18
C LEU A 540 -4.34 -9.25 -5.73
N LYS A 541 -4.47 -9.53 -4.44
CA LYS A 541 -5.72 -9.95 -3.80
C LYS A 541 -6.68 -8.76 -3.60
N PRO A 542 -8.01 -8.96 -3.67
CA PRO A 542 -8.96 -7.83 -3.71
C PRO A 542 -9.02 -6.96 -2.44
N LYS A 543 -9.00 -7.56 -1.24
CA LYS A 543 -9.15 -6.86 0.05
C LYS A 543 -7.97 -7.14 0.97
N GLY A 544 -7.86 -6.36 2.05
CA GLY A 544 -6.65 -6.39 2.86
C GLY A 544 -6.46 -7.59 3.78
N ASN A 545 -7.52 -8.35 4.08
CA ASN A 545 -7.41 -9.63 4.79
C ASN A 545 -7.91 -10.82 3.97
N SER A 546 -7.97 -10.71 2.65
CA SER A 546 -8.55 -11.79 1.83
C SER A 546 -7.81 -13.12 1.94
N ARG A 547 -6.47 -13.11 2.13
CA ARG A 547 -5.73 -14.33 2.48
C ARG A 547 -6.18 -14.89 3.83
N GLY A 548 -6.33 -14.02 4.83
CA GLY A 548 -6.75 -14.40 6.18
C GLY A 548 -8.15 -15.00 6.21
N ALA A 549 -9.09 -14.47 5.42
CA ALA A 549 -10.45 -15.01 5.33
C ALA A 549 -10.49 -16.45 4.78
N TRP A 550 -9.58 -16.77 3.85
CA TRP A 550 -9.37 -18.14 3.40
C TRP A 550 -8.73 -19.01 4.49
N ASP A 551 -7.67 -18.53 5.13
CA ASP A 551 -6.95 -19.29 6.16
C ASP A 551 -7.83 -19.55 7.40
N MET A 552 -8.76 -18.65 7.74
CA MET A 552 -9.79 -18.85 8.78
C MET A 552 -10.91 -19.81 8.34
N GLY A 553 -10.96 -20.16 7.06
CA GLY A 553 -11.92 -21.07 6.46
C GLY A 553 -13.35 -20.53 6.50
N VAL A 554 -13.50 -19.21 6.28
CA VAL A 554 -14.80 -18.55 6.08
C VAL A 554 -15.26 -18.71 4.62
N ALA A 555 -14.34 -18.63 3.67
CA ALA A 555 -14.62 -18.85 2.27
C ALA A 555 -14.92 -20.34 2.01
N ASN A 556 -16.03 -20.63 1.33
CA ASN A 556 -16.42 -22.00 1.04
C ASN A 556 -15.47 -22.62 0.01
N PRO A 557 -14.83 -23.77 0.28
CA PRO A 557 -13.87 -24.34 -0.66
C PRO A 557 -14.54 -25.01 -1.86
N SER A 558 -15.79 -25.45 -1.73
CA SER A 558 -16.46 -26.31 -2.71
C SER A 558 -17.28 -25.52 -3.73
N GLN A 559 -18.07 -24.55 -3.29
CA GLN A 559 -18.97 -23.81 -4.20
C GLN A 559 -19.28 -22.40 -3.72
N SER A 560 -19.62 -21.55 -4.69
CA SER A 560 -20.10 -20.20 -4.44
C SER A 560 -21.52 -20.21 -3.91
N ILE A 561 -21.73 -19.58 -2.75
CA ILE A 561 -23.08 -19.44 -2.18
C ILE A 561 -23.81 -18.25 -2.82
N MET A 562 -23.09 -17.25 -3.32
CA MET A 562 -23.68 -16.06 -3.93
C MET A 562 -24.38 -16.30 -5.27
N LYS A 563 -23.94 -17.29 -6.05
CA LYS A 563 -24.48 -17.55 -7.40
C LYS A 563 -25.92 -18.08 -7.41
N ASN A 564 -26.40 -18.70 -6.32
CA ASN A 564 -27.75 -19.25 -6.25
C ASN A 564 -28.34 -19.27 -4.83
N LEU A 565 -28.38 -18.12 -4.15
CA LEU A 565 -28.94 -18.02 -2.79
C LEU A 565 -30.36 -18.57 -2.68
N THR A 566 -31.27 -18.19 -3.60
CA THR A 566 -32.68 -18.62 -3.57
C THR A 566 -32.87 -20.08 -3.96
N GLY A 567 -32.12 -20.60 -4.94
CA GLY A 567 -32.18 -22.02 -5.31
C GLY A 567 -31.56 -22.94 -4.25
N ASN A 568 -30.72 -22.40 -3.37
CA ASN A 568 -30.20 -23.11 -2.20
C ASN A 568 -31.19 -23.15 -1.01
N GLY A 569 -32.44 -22.68 -1.19
CA GLY A 569 -33.46 -22.68 -0.14
C GLY A 569 -33.21 -21.66 0.97
N VAL A 570 -32.31 -20.68 0.76
CA VAL A 570 -31.99 -19.66 1.74
C VAL A 570 -33.19 -18.71 1.92
N LYS A 571 -33.56 -18.48 3.17
CA LYS A 571 -34.63 -17.56 3.62
C LYS A 571 -34.09 -16.38 4.40
N ALA A 572 -32.92 -16.52 5.02
CA ALA A 572 -32.24 -15.42 5.71
C ALA A 572 -30.77 -15.31 5.34
N LEU A 573 -30.28 -14.07 5.31
CA LEU A 573 -28.90 -13.76 5.02
C LEU A 573 -28.32 -12.85 6.11
N TYR A 574 -27.16 -13.24 6.61
CA TYR A 574 -26.36 -12.42 7.51
C TYR A 574 -25.09 -11.96 6.80
N ILE A 575 -24.88 -10.65 6.72
CA ILE A 575 -23.70 -10.07 6.09
C ILE A 575 -22.86 -9.32 7.12
N LEU A 576 -21.60 -9.70 7.25
CA LEU A 576 -20.58 -8.92 7.95
C LEU A 576 -19.79 -8.11 6.93
N LEU A 577 -20.05 -6.81 6.82
CA LEU A 577 -19.25 -5.89 5.98
C LEU A 577 -18.06 -5.32 6.73
N ALA A 578 -18.16 -5.16 8.06
CA ALA A 578 -17.17 -4.43 8.86
C ALA A 578 -16.87 -3.07 8.20
N ASP A 579 -15.62 -2.85 7.78
CA ASP A 579 -15.14 -1.58 7.21
C ASP A 579 -15.28 -1.48 5.70
N ASP A 580 -15.77 -2.54 5.08
CA ASP A 580 -15.92 -2.58 3.64
C ASP A 580 -17.15 -1.77 3.20
N TYR A 581 -16.94 -0.87 2.24
CA TYR A 581 -18.03 -0.18 1.59
C TYR A 581 -18.43 -0.98 0.35
N VAL A 582 -19.59 -1.62 0.41
CA VAL A 582 -20.11 -2.49 -0.66
C VAL A 582 -21.39 -1.92 -1.24
N ASP A 583 -21.38 -1.63 -2.54
CA ASP A 583 -22.56 -1.18 -3.27
C ASP A 583 -23.44 -2.37 -3.71
N THR A 584 -24.72 -2.10 -3.92
CA THR A 584 -25.71 -3.01 -4.49
C THR A 584 -25.37 -3.53 -5.88
N SER A 585 -24.49 -2.89 -6.65
CA SER A 585 -23.94 -3.47 -7.89
C SER A 585 -23.14 -4.75 -7.63
N GLU A 586 -22.50 -4.85 -6.47
CA GLU A 586 -21.75 -6.04 -6.02
C GLU A 586 -22.69 -7.10 -5.41
N LEU A 587 -23.88 -6.70 -4.93
CA LEU A 587 -24.91 -7.57 -4.35
C LEU A 587 -26.32 -7.26 -4.92
N PRO A 588 -26.57 -7.43 -6.24
CA PRO A 588 -27.79 -6.94 -6.89
C PRO A 588 -29.05 -7.64 -6.35
N ASN A 589 -28.93 -8.92 -5.97
CA ASN A 589 -30.02 -9.77 -5.51
C ASN A 589 -30.14 -9.85 -3.98
N LEU A 590 -29.51 -8.95 -3.22
CA LEU A 590 -29.38 -9.04 -1.76
C LEU A 590 -30.68 -9.35 -0.99
N ARG A 591 -31.82 -8.85 -1.47
CA ARG A 591 -33.15 -9.06 -0.86
C ARG A 591 -34.07 -9.97 -1.68
N LYS A 592 -33.70 -10.32 -2.92
CA LYS A 592 -34.59 -11.03 -3.84
C LYS A 592 -34.81 -12.45 -3.32
N GLY A 593 -36.05 -12.77 -2.93
CA GLY A 593 -36.43 -14.08 -2.40
C GLY A 593 -36.00 -14.36 -0.95
N MET A 594 -35.44 -13.37 -0.24
CA MET A 594 -35.09 -13.48 1.18
C MET A 594 -36.21 -12.92 2.07
N GLU A 595 -36.53 -13.61 3.15
CA GLU A 595 -37.49 -13.17 4.17
C GLU A 595 -36.83 -12.21 5.18
N PHE A 596 -35.53 -12.38 5.45
CA PHE A 596 -34.84 -11.57 6.44
C PHE A 596 -33.35 -11.36 6.12
N VAL A 597 -32.88 -10.12 6.17
CA VAL A 597 -31.48 -9.75 5.91
C VAL A 597 -30.93 -8.92 7.06
N VAL A 598 -29.80 -9.35 7.62
CA VAL A 598 -29.02 -8.61 8.62
C VAL A 598 -27.73 -8.14 7.98
N VAL A 599 -27.40 -6.85 8.11
CA VAL A 599 -26.12 -6.29 7.65
C VAL A 599 -25.41 -5.66 8.84
N GLN A 600 -24.22 -6.15 9.16
CA GLN A 600 -23.36 -5.59 10.19
C GLN A 600 -22.23 -4.82 9.53
N SER A 601 -22.17 -3.49 9.72
CA SER A 601 -21.34 -2.58 8.94
C SER A 601 -20.92 -1.34 9.75
N SER A 602 -19.71 -0.83 9.47
CA SER A 602 -19.20 0.42 10.01
C SER A 602 -19.79 1.65 9.32
N TYR A 603 -20.22 1.51 8.05
CA TYR A 603 -20.69 2.61 7.20
C TYR A 603 -22.06 2.31 6.59
N LEU A 604 -22.85 3.37 6.38
CA LEU A 604 -24.05 3.33 5.58
C LEU A 604 -23.69 3.16 4.10
N SER A 605 -24.40 2.26 3.43
CA SER A 605 -24.26 1.98 2.00
C SER A 605 -25.59 1.54 1.40
N SER A 606 -25.64 1.43 0.07
CA SER A 606 -26.79 0.87 -0.63
C SER A 606 -27.09 -0.59 -0.21
N SER A 607 -26.10 -1.33 0.30
CA SER A 607 -26.32 -2.67 0.89
C SER A 607 -27.05 -2.57 2.22
N THR A 608 -26.65 -1.64 3.11
CA THR A 608 -27.35 -1.42 4.40
C THR A 608 -28.80 -0.98 4.20
N SER A 609 -29.07 -0.18 3.15
CA SER A 609 -30.41 0.32 2.84
C SER A 609 -31.40 -0.76 2.38
N LYS A 610 -30.93 -1.98 2.07
CA LYS A 610 -31.75 -3.16 1.73
C LYS A 610 -31.98 -4.10 2.93
N ALA A 611 -31.31 -3.90 4.05
CA ALA A 611 -31.38 -4.79 5.21
C ALA A 611 -32.71 -4.68 5.99
N ASN A 612 -33.11 -5.73 6.70
CA ASN A 612 -34.14 -5.67 7.73
C ASN A 612 -33.58 -5.13 9.04
N VAL A 613 -32.34 -5.47 9.37
CA VAL A 613 -31.61 -4.99 10.54
C VAL A 613 -30.20 -4.58 10.12
N VAL A 614 -29.76 -3.40 10.52
CA VAL A 614 -28.37 -2.94 10.40
C VAL A 614 -27.76 -2.87 11.79
N LEU A 615 -26.64 -3.54 12.00
CA LEU A 615 -25.90 -3.54 13.27
C LEU A 615 -24.57 -2.78 13.08
N PRO A 616 -24.18 -1.90 14.02
CA PRO A 616 -22.94 -1.15 13.91
C PRO A 616 -21.73 -2.07 14.09
N SER A 617 -20.71 -1.90 13.24
CA SER A 617 -19.37 -2.46 13.44
C SER A 617 -18.37 -1.37 13.86
N PRO A 618 -17.34 -1.73 14.63
CA PRO A 618 -16.21 -0.85 14.86
C PRO A 618 -15.31 -0.80 13.62
N ILE A 619 -14.62 0.34 13.42
CA ILE A 619 -13.59 0.40 12.38
C ILE A 619 -12.28 -0.26 12.81
N TRP A 620 -11.43 -0.61 11.85
CA TRP A 620 -10.13 -1.23 12.07
C TRP A 620 -9.27 -0.40 13.02
N ALA A 621 -9.39 0.93 12.95
CA ALA A 621 -8.68 1.86 13.82
C ALA A 621 -9.18 1.83 15.27
N GLU A 622 -10.35 1.24 15.55
CA GLU A 622 -10.99 1.23 16.87
C GLU A 622 -10.78 -0.05 17.69
N VAL A 623 -10.47 -1.18 17.06
CA VAL A 623 -10.35 -2.48 17.75
C VAL A 623 -8.98 -3.13 17.64
N GLY A 624 -8.22 -2.87 16.57
CA GLY A 624 -7.04 -3.67 16.25
C GLY A 624 -7.39 -5.13 15.92
N GLY A 625 -6.41 -5.92 15.49
CA GLY A 625 -6.61 -7.33 15.14
C GLY A 625 -5.48 -7.90 14.30
N LYS A 626 -5.59 -9.18 13.95
CA LYS A 626 -4.62 -9.85 13.08
C LYS A 626 -5.10 -9.89 11.64
N TYR A 627 -4.17 -9.68 10.72
CA TYR A 627 -4.38 -9.65 9.27
C TYR A 627 -3.29 -10.46 8.58
N ASN A 628 -3.65 -11.24 7.56
CA ASN A 628 -2.69 -11.97 6.74
C ASN A 628 -2.44 -11.17 5.47
N THR A 629 -1.19 -10.76 5.26
CA THR A 629 -0.78 -10.08 4.03
C THR A 629 -0.89 -11.03 2.83
N LEU A 630 -0.86 -10.45 1.64
CA LEU A 630 -1.01 -11.19 0.39
C LEU A 630 0.12 -12.21 0.16
N ASP A 631 1.29 -11.99 0.75
CA ASP A 631 2.44 -12.90 0.76
C ASP A 631 2.49 -13.84 1.98
N GLY A 632 1.40 -13.94 2.74
CA GLY A 632 1.21 -14.95 3.78
C GLY A 632 1.76 -14.60 5.17
N VAL A 633 2.19 -13.35 5.39
CA VAL A 633 2.68 -12.91 6.70
C VAL A 633 1.53 -12.46 7.59
N VAL A 634 1.40 -13.04 8.78
CA VAL A 634 0.44 -12.57 9.79
C VAL A 634 0.99 -11.33 10.49
N LYS A 635 0.23 -10.25 10.46
CA LYS A 635 0.56 -8.97 11.09
C LYS A 635 -0.54 -8.53 12.06
N SER A 636 -0.15 -7.79 13.09
CA SER A 636 -1.09 -7.26 14.08
C SER A 636 -1.25 -5.76 13.91
N THR A 637 -2.49 -5.28 13.96
CA THR A 637 -2.83 -3.86 14.02
C THR A 637 -3.12 -3.46 15.47
N SER A 638 -2.68 -2.26 15.83
CA SER A 638 -2.99 -1.62 17.11
C SER A 638 -4.29 -0.83 17.00
N ARG A 639 -5.02 -0.74 18.11
CA ARG A 639 -6.11 0.23 18.27
C ARG A 639 -5.52 1.64 18.25
N LEU A 640 -5.99 2.48 17.32
CA LEU A 640 -5.56 3.87 17.15
C LEU A 640 -6.46 4.85 17.90
N ILE A 641 -7.78 4.62 17.87
CA ILE A 641 -8.79 5.44 18.53
C ILE A 641 -9.76 4.55 19.32
N LYS A 642 -10.54 5.13 20.23
CA LYS A 642 -11.62 4.46 20.94
C LYS A 642 -12.88 4.50 20.08
N SER A 643 -13.63 3.38 20.03
CA SER A 643 -14.98 3.36 19.44
C SER A 643 -15.91 4.35 20.14
N PRO A 644 -16.89 4.91 19.41
CA PRO A 644 -18.04 5.60 20.01
C PRO A 644 -18.76 4.72 21.05
N ASP A 645 -19.34 5.37 22.06
CA ASP A 645 -20.12 4.69 23.09
C ASP A 645 -21.27 3.88 22.47
N GLY A 646 -21.47 2.65 22.96
CA GLY A 646 -22.54 1.76 22.50
C GLY A 646 -22.20 0.90 21.28
N ILE A 647 -21.06 1.11 20.61
CA ILE A 647 -20.56 0.19 19.58
C ILE A 647 -19.83 -0.96 20.26
N LYS A 648 -20.25 -2.19 19.94
CA LYS A 648 -19.63 -3.44 20.41
C LYS A 648 -18.73 -4.02 19.33
N THR A 649 -17.78 -4.87 19.72
CA THR A 649 -16.99 -5.65 18.75
C THR A 649 -17.88 -6.63 17.98
N ASP A 650 -17.47 -7.01 16.77
CA ASP A 650 -18.25 -7.96 15.97
C ASP A 650 -18.50 -9.28 16.72
N SER A 651 -17.48 -9.75 17.44
CA SER A 651 -17.54 -10.97 18.25
C SER A 651 -18.56 -10.91 19.39
N GLU A 652 -18.80 -9.73 19.98
CA GLU A 652 -19.77 -9.55 21.06
C GLU A 652 -21.19 -9.57 20.50
N ILE A 653 -21.42 -8.92 19.36
CA ILE A 653 -22.72 -8.94 18.68
C ILE A 653 -23.11 -10.38 18.33
N PHE A 654 -22.19 -11.17 17.75
CA PHE A 654 -22.44 -12.57 17.43
C PHE A 654 -22.76 -13.42 18.66
N ARG A 655 -22.04 -13.21 19.76
CA ARG A 655 -22.27 -13.91 21.03
C ARG A 655 -23.64 -13.59 21.62
N GLU A 656 -24.06 -12.33 21.57
CA GLU A 656 -25.38 -11.91 22.07
C GLU A 656 -26.53 -12.47 21.22
N ILE A 657 -26.42 -12.40 19.89
CA ILE A 657 -27.40 -13.02 18.99
C ILE A 657 -27.49 -14.53 19.28
N SER A 658 -26.35 -15.22 19.37
CA SER A 658 -26.30 -16.67 19.66
C SER A 658 -26.95 -17.02 21.00
N LYS A 659 -26.75 -16.18 22.03
CA LYS A 659 -27.37 -16.37 23.36
C LYS A 659 -28.88 -16.17 23.30
N HIS A 660 -29.35 -15.19 22.52
CA HIS A 660 -30.77 -14.88 22.41
C HIS A 660 -31.53 -15.85 21.50
N MET A 661 -30.87 -16.52 20.56
CA MET A 661 -31.47 -17.60 19.76
C MET A 661 -31.74 -18.88 20.56
N LYS A 662 -31.06 -19.06 21.72
CA LYS A 662 -31.25 -20.22 22.60
C LYS A 662 -32.33 -20.01 23.67
N LYS A 663 -32.79 -18.78 23.84
CA LYS A 663 -33.90 -18.42 24.73
C LYS A 663 -35.19 -18.43 23.93
#